data_AF-A0A2G5U7I9-F1
#
_entry.id   AF-A0A2G5U7I9-F1
#
_cell.length_a   1.000
_cell.length_b   1.000
_cell.length_c   1.000
_cell.angle_alpha   90.00
_cell.angle_beta   90.00
_cell.angle_gamma   90.00
#
_symmetry.space_group_name_H-M   'P 1'
#
loop_
_entity.id
_entity.type
_entity.pdbx_description
1 polymer ?
#
loop_
_entity_poly.entity_id
_entity_poly.type
_entity_poly.pdbx_seq_one_letter_code
_entity_poly.pdbx_strand_id
1 'polypeptide(L)'
;MMPSSEGSYRDLEKKLKDGLTSISADIVDKYGNLKVALNINNTAKLIFDRLENLEDTAEMSSRELSNLIEQTEKDSPEMLAEIKTQARSCENLVEFLQSMKKVEEQLIIMRSKTTNRIEWGNAILACKDYLNETNLLLEGIQCEGFDMSIPLKHFAAEYSVLSYNCRYQLSADYDRAMSVPKVSKKQGGDKSNVSFTVLNLSTPEEQKNMNETLTAMNMIGQLPERLEAWKTVILNVFCEAIVSSRDGADVFFVDNPTPDQTRFLINQKPRGKKDKPMDVEKVLQSMDVFFSKLSAVLESHELLDACGKSFVAMIGHTIQPKLNEMILKDVVAIAAPVTETAEEDQEMFLRLLQFGEDFVEKMKTLGFFSPDAKLLFSLDTDTIFVTRRCFAIVSKANKLINETYDKLVTVGVDDTAVKDIDLLSKAHTHAELYAKEYGNDLARLWSHDEESQFPSFFAFQKCTVSASTISFVNLLRDNVKAAFACEDEGARAKLALTAENIVRLYVIQSPRKHAELFSSIPNMSAIFYNNCHYISHCIMTMSFEACGENQKTLLEPLLVDSVIRLRNVAADCMEKTLTRCRREMSAYLEDHSIFEHLPVSYKTTKSTFATPDEMIEMADVLVLKEEPKLIKCLAACLLHIRLIAQNLREPLTEVVYCKVIGSLISFLLDSLVRHVVTTSDFRENDANVMADVFKRLLEVVANIVTYREQSKVTDFCAREYFRLNEIVFVLGNRMQDIEHRWFNAKGPMGEHLSRSEVVGLIKALFADSQHRTDLIARL
;
A
#
# COMPACT_ATOMS: atom_id res chain seq x y z
N MET A 1 80.66 -9.24 61.01
CA MET A 1 79.39 -9.89 61.40
C MET A 1 78.31 -9.26 60.55
N MET A 2 77.89 -9.96 59.51
CA MET A 2 76.83 -9.51 58.59
C MET A 2 75.47 -9.76 59.26
N PRO A 3 74.54 -8.79 59.27
CA PRO A 3 73.16 -9.07 59.63
C PRO A 3 72.50 -9.81 58.46
N SER A 4 71.75 -10.84 58.80
CA SER A 4 71.00 -11.75 57.93
C SER A 4 69.86 -11.03 57.17
N SER A 5 70.16 -10.38 56.05
CA SER A 5 69.16 -9.71 55.20
C SER A 5 68.45 -10.64 54.21
N GLU A 6 69.02 -11.82 53.90
CA GLU A 6 68.37 -12.84 53.04
C GLU A 6 67.10 -13.48 53.66
N GLY A 7 66.86 -13.28 54.96
CA GLY A 7 65.74 -13.90 55.67
C GLY A 7 64.41 -13.14 55.60
N SER A 8 64.44 -11.79 55.49
CA SER A 8 63.25 -11.00 55.81
C SER A 8 62.13 -11.05 54.76
N TYR A 9 62.45 -11.03 53.47
CA TYR A 9 61.45 -11.13 52.38
C TYR A 9 60.88 -12.54 52.23
N ARG A 10 61.75 -13.57 52.28
CA ARG A 10 61.30 -14.97 52.23
C ARG A 10 60.41 -15.32 53.41
N ASP A 11 60.71 -14.79 54.60
CA ASP A 11 59.88 -14.99 55.79
C ASP A 11 58.53 -14.26 55.69
N LEU A 12 58.49 -13.04 55.13
CA LEU A 12 57.22 -12.32 54.91
C LEU A 12 56.36 -13.00 53.84
N GLU A 13 56.95 -13.32 52.68
CA GLU A 13 56.26 -14.00 51.59
C GLU A 13 55.69 -15.35 52.07
N LYS A 14 56.47 -16.09 52.88
CA LYS A 14 56.03 -17.33 53.50
C LYS A 14 54.89 -17.10 54.51
N LYS A 15 54.98 -16.07 55.38
CA LYS A 15 53.89 -15.73 56.32
C LYS A 15 52.59 -15.36 55.59
N LEU A 16 52.67 -14.61 54.49
CA LEU A 16 51.53 -14.25 53.65
C LEU A 16 50.92 -15.50 52.99
N LYS A 17 51.76 -16.38 52.43
CA LYS A 17 51.33 -17.66 51.83
C LYS A 17 50.68 -18.59 52.87
N ASP A 18 51.32 -18.78 54.02
CA ASP A 18 50.82 -19.62 55.10
C ASP A 18 49.51 -19.06 55.68
N GLY A 19 49.43 -17.72 55.84
CA GLY A 19 48.25 -17.01 56.29
C GLY A 19 47.07 -17.16 55.31
N LEU A 20 47.29 -16.90 54.03
CA LEU A 20 46.29 -17.07 52.97
C LEU A 20 45.86 -18.53 52.79
N THR A 21 46.78 -19.49 52.93
CA THR A 21 46.46 -20.93 52.91
C THR A 21 45.59 -21.33 54.11
N SER A 22 45.84 -20.74 55.28
CA SER A 22 45.00 -20.98 56.44
C SER A 22 43.62 -20.33 56.31
N ILE A 23 43.53 -19.13 55.72
CA ILE A 23 42.24 -18.49 55.37
C ILE A 23 41.50 -19.29 54.30
N SER A 24 42.22 -19.88 53.33
CA SER A 24 41.67 -20.80 52.32
C SER A 24 41.00 -22.01 52.97
N ALA A 25 41.61 -22.61 53.99
CA ALA A 25 41.01 -23.70 54.76
C ALA A 25 39.72 -23.25 55.48
N ASP A 26 39.69 -22.06 56.07
CA ASP A 26 38.49 -21.50 56.71
C ASP A 26 37.36 -21.23 55.70
N ILE A 27 37.71 -20.70 54.51
CA ILE A 27 36.77 -20.49 53.42
C ILE A 27 36.21 -21.84 52.97
N VAL A 28 37.05 -22.85 52.76
CA VAL A 28 36.59 -24.20 52.37
C VAL A 28 35.71 -24.83 53.46
N ASP A 29 36.06 -24.66 54.73
CA ASP A 29 35.26 -25.18 55.87
C ASP A 29 33.89 -24.50 55.99
N LYS A 30 33.83 -23.18 55.71
CA LYS A 30 32.58 -22.40 55.61
C LYS A 30 31.58 -23.02 54.62
N TYR A 31 32.05 -23.69 53.56
CA TYR A 31 31.18 -24.33 52.56
C TYR A 31 31.11 -25.87 52.65
N GLY A 32 32.10 -26.52 53.25
CA GLY A 32 32.23 -27.99 53.27
C GLY A 32 31.48 -28.68 54.42
N ASN A 33 31.22 -28.00 55.55
CA ASN A 33 30.68 -28.63 56.75
C ASN A 33 29.29 -28.10 57.15
N LEU A 34 28.26 -28.97 57.05
CA LEU A 34 26.85 -28.70 57.44
C LEU A 34 26.66 -28.17 58.87
N LYS A 35 27.60 -28.41 59.80
CA LYS A 35 27.57 -27.86 61.18
C LYS A 35 27.90 -26.37 61.25
N VAL A 36 28.73 -25.85 60.34
CA VAL A 36 29.14 -24.44 60.27
C VAL A 36 28.06 -23.57 59.60
N ALA A 37 27.16 -24.19 58.84
CA ALA A 37 26.00 -23.52 58.22
C ALA A 37 25.08 -22.80 59.23
N LEU A 38 25.05 -23.24 60.50
CA LEU A 38 24.30 -22.57 61.57
C LEU A 38 25.00 -21.32 62.14
N ASN A 39 26.27 -21.08 61.80
CA ASN A 39 27.10 -20.02 62.36
C ASN A 39 27.86 -19.18 61.31
N ILE A 40 27.36 -19.17 60.07
CA ILE A 40 27.99 -18.55 58.89
C ILE A 40 28.44 -17.10 59.14
N ASN A 41 27.66 -16.32 59.89
CA ASN A 41 28.01 -14.91 60.20
C ASN A 41 29.23 -14.80 61.10
N ASN A 42 29.40 -15.70 62.08
CA ASN A 42 30.57 -15.71 62.96
C ASN A 42 31.82 -16.20 62.22
N THR A 43 31.68 -17.18 61.32
CA THR A 43 32.77 -17.64 60.46
C THR A 43 33.19 -16.57 59.44
N ALA A 44 32.24 -15.83 58.86
CA ALA A 44 32.52 -14.71 57.96
C ALA A 44 33.29 -13.58 58.65
N LYS A 45 32.85 -13.23 59.87
CA LYS A 45 33.54 -12.26 60.70
C LYS A 45 34.96 -12.72 61.05
N LEU A 46 35.12 -14.01 61.40
CA LEU A 46 36.44 -14.59 61.65
C LEU A 46 37.35 -14.49 60.40
N ILE A 47 36.84 -14.81 59.21
CA ILE A 47 37.61 -14.68 57.96
C ILE A 47 38.01 -13.22 57.71
N PHE A 48 37.10 -12.28 57.90
CA PHE A 48 37.38 -10.84 57.77
C PHE A 48 38.44 -10.37 58.78
N ASP A 49 38.27 -10.67 60.08
CA ASP A 49 39.21 -10.31 61.14
C ASP A 49 40.60 -10.91 60.86
N ARG A 50 40.67 -12.13 60.30
CA ARG A 50 41.93 -12.77 59.92
C ARG A 50 42.58 -12.14 58.69
N LEU A 51 41.79 -11.72 57.69
CA LEU A 51 42.29 -10.96 56.54
C LEU A 51 42.85 -9.61 56.99
N GLU A 52 42.14 -8.92 57.89
CA GLU A 52 42.57 -7.64 58.47
C GLU A 52 43.87 -7.76 59.28
N ASN A 53 43.96 -8.74 60.19
CA ASN A 53 45.20 -8.97 60.94
C ASN A 53 46.39 -9.31 60.04
N LEU A 54 46.16 -10.03 58.94
CA LEU A 54 47.19 -10.38 57.98
C LEU A 54 47.60 -9.17 57.11
N GLU A 55 46.65 -8.28 56.78
CA GLU A 55 46.90 -6.98 56.16
C GLU A 55 47.76 -6.08 57.06
N ASP A 56 47.39 -5.90 58.32
CA ASP A 56 48.14 -5.08 59.29
C ASP A 56 49.57 -5.59 59.47
N THR A 57 49.73 -6.91 59.53
CA THR A 57 51.05 -7.57 59.58
C THR A 57 51.85 -7.30 58.31
N ALA A 58 51.19 -7.30 57.15
CA ALA A 58 51.83 -7.04 55.87
C ALA A 58 52.22 -5.57 55.69
N GLU A 59 51.39 -4.62 56.14
CA GLU A 59 51.69 -3.19 56.10
C GLU A 59 52.86 -2.83 57.02
N MET A 60 52.86 -3.34 58.25
CA MET A 60 53.95 -3.13 59.20
C MET A 60 55.26 -3.68 58.66
N SER A 61 55.23 -4.90 58.10
CA SER A 61 56.40 -5.52 57.50
C SER A 61 56.85 -4.78 56.22
N SER A 62 55.91 -4.31 55.39
CA SER A 62 56.20 -3.55 54.16
C SER A 62 56.89 -2.21 54.46
N ARG A 63 56.47 -1.48 55.51
CA ARG A 63 57.13 -0.25 55.96
C ARG A 63 58.55 -0.50 56.47
N GLU A 64 58.75 -1.58 57.23
CA GLU A 64 60.08 -2.01 57.68
C GLU A 64 60.97 -2.40 56.49
N LEU A 65 60.38 -2.98 55.44
CA LEU A 65 61.06 -3.44 54.23
C LEU A 65 61.41 -2.31 53.24
N SER A 66 60.57 -1.28 53.07
CA SER A 66 60.91 -0.09 52.27
C SER A 66 62.15 0.61 52.83
N ASN A 67 62.25 0.71 54.17
CA ASN A 67 63.43 1.24 54.84
C ASN A 67 64.70 0.40 54.61
N LEU A 68 64.55 -0.93 54.49
CA LEU A 68 65.66 -1.85 54.17
C LEU A 68 66.10 -1.77 52.70
N ILE A 69 65.18 -1.55 51.75
CA ILE A 69 65.53 -1.31 50.34
C ILE A 69 66.36 -0.04 50.20
N GLU A 70 65.95 1.07 50.82
CA GLU A 70 66.70 2.34 50.80
C GLU A 70 68.12 2.20 51.39
N GLN A 71 68.26 1.34 52.41
CA GLN A 71 69.56 1.06 53.03
C GLN A 71 70.45 0.15 52.15
N THR A 72 69.87 -0.85 51.48
CA THR A 72 70.60 -1.83 50.65
C THR A 72 70.99 -1.25 49.28
N GLU A 73 70.26 -0.26 48.78
CA GLU A 73 70.59 0.50 47.57
C GLU A 73 71.94 1.24 47.68
N LYS A 74 72.41 1.53 48.91
CA LYS A 74 73.72 2.13 49.17
C LYS A 74 74.88 1.13 49.23
N ASP A 75 74.60 -0.14 49.55
CA ASP A 75 75.63 -1.11 49.97
C ASP A 75 75.95 -2.21 48.93
N SER A 76 75.00 -2.64 48.08
CA SER A 76 75.26 -3.66 47.04
C SER A 76 74.21 -3.71 45.91
N PRO A 77 74.57 -3.36 44.64
CA PRO A 77 73.62 -3.31 43.53
C PRO A 77 73.21 -4.69 42.95
N GLU A 78 73.96 -5.77 43.20
CA GLU A 78 73.63 -7.12 42.69
C GLU A 78 72.52 -7.80 43.52
N MET A 79 72.53 -7.64 44.85
CA MET A 79 71.44 -8.11 45.74
C MET A 79 70.15 -7.30 45.57
N LEU A 80 70.25 -6.08 45.06
CA LEU A 80 69.12 -5.18 44.84
C LEU A 80 68.08 -5.76 43.87
N ALA A 81 68.52 -6.48 42.83
CA ALA A 81 67.61 -7.04 41.83
C ALA A 81 66.77 -8.21 42.38
N GLU A 82 67.37 -9.09 43.19
CA GLU A 82 66.67 -10.21 43.83
C GLU A 82 65.69 -9.70 44.90
N ILE A 83 66.13 -8.75 45.73
CA ILE A 83 65.28 -8.09 46.74
C ILE A 83 64.10 -7.35 46.09
N LYS A 84 64.33 -6.61 44.98
CA LYS A 84 63.25 -5.93 44.24
C LYS A 84 62.24 -6.92 43.64
N THR A 85 62.70 -8.09 43.19
CA THR A 85 61.81 -9.13 42.64
C THR A 85 60.94 -9.76 43.75
N GLN A 86 61.52 -10.03 44.92
CA GLN A 86 60.81 -10.56 46.08
C GLN A 86 59.86 -9.52 46.72
N ALA A 87 60.27 -8.25 46.78
CA ALA A 87 59.41 -7.15 47.21
C ALA A 87 58.18 -7.04 46.33
N ARG A 88 58.36 -7.11 45.00
CA ARG A 88 57.25 -7.11 44.03
C ARG A 88 56.33 -8.32 44.19
N SER A 89 56.86 -9.50 44.52
CA SER A 89 56.04 -10.70 44.84
C SER A 89 55.17 -10.46 46.09
N CYS A 90 55.75 -9.88 47.14
CA CYS A 90 55.02 -9.53 48.36
C CYS A 90 53.97 -8.46 48.11
N GLU A 91 54.28 -7.41 47.33
CA GLU A 91 53.32 -6.37 46.92
C GLU A 91 52.11 -6.97 46.21
N ASN A 92 52.32 -7.85 45.23
CA ASN A 92 51.24 -8.54 44.52
C ASN A 92 50.36 -9.39 45.47
N LEU A 93 50.96 -10.06 46.47
CA LEU A 93 50.22 -10.84 47.46
C LEU A 93 49.40 -9.96 48.42
N VAL A 94 49.92 -8.78 48.77
CA VAL A 94 49.21 -7.79 49.58
C VAL A 94 48.04 -7.20 48.81
N GLU A 95 48.24 -6.79 47.55
CA GLU A 95 47.15 -6.30 46.69
C GLU A 95 46.04 -7.36 46.54
N PHE A 96 46.43 -8.63 46.35
CA PHE A 96 45.49 -9.76 46.30
C PHE A 96 44.71 -9.93 47.61
N LEU A 97 45.40 -9.86 48.75
CA LEU A 97 44.79 -9.96 50.08
C LEU A 97 43.81 -8.80 50.36
N GLN A 98 44.19 -7.57 49.99
CA GLN A 98 43.34 -6.40 50.11
C GLN A 98 42.08 -6.52 49.25
N SER A 99 42.24 -7.04 48.02
CA SER A 99 41.11 -7.32 47.13
C SER A 99 40.18 -8.39 47.73
N MET A 100 40.73 -9.47 48.31
CA MET A 100 39.93 -10.50 49.03
C MET A 100 39.18 -9.94 50.25
N LYS A 101 39.81 -9.05 51.04
CA LYS A 101 39.17 -8.39 52.18
C LYS A 101 37.97 -7.56 51.71
N LYS A 102 38.13 -6.78 50.64
CA LYS A 102 37.04 -6.00 50.03
C LYS A 102 35.91 -6.91 49.54
N VAL A 103 36.21 -8.07 48.97
CA VAL A 103 35.17 -9.05 48.57
C VAL A 103 34.37 -9.54 49.78
N GLU A 104 35.01 -10.00 50.86
CA GLU A 104 34.28 -10.50 52.04
C GLU A 104 33.49 -9.37 52.72
N GLU A 105 34.01 -8.13 52.74
CA GLU A 105 33.29 -6.95 53.22
C GLU A 105 31.96 -6.75 52.49
N GLN A 106 31.96 -6.78 51.15
CA GLN A 106 30.74 -6.64 50.38
C GLN A 106 29.78 -7.84 50.58
N LEU A 107 30.30 -9.06 50.71
CA LEU A 107 29.50 -10.25 51.02
C LEU A 107 28.86 -10.19 52.41
N ILE A 108 29.51 -9.53 53.39
CA ILE A 108 28.95 -9.26 54.71
C ILE A 108 27.81 -8.23 54.60
N ILE A 109 27.98 -7.15 53.83
CA ILE A 109 26.93 -6.16 53.58
C ILE A 109 25.70 -6.83 52.94
N MET A 110 25.89 -7.69 51.94
CA MET A 110 24.79 -8.42 51.29
C MET A 110 24.10 -9.45 52.20
N ARG A 111 24.79 -9.95 53.24
CA ARG A 111 24.21 -10.83 54.27
C ARG A 111 23.48 -10.06 55.36
N SER A 112 23.86 -8.80 55.57
CA SER A 112 23.26 -7.96 56.60
C SER A 112 21.80 -7.63 56.25
N LYS A 113 20.97 -7.53 57.29
CA LYS A 113 19.57 -7.07 57.16
C LYS A 113 19.53 -5.54 57.22
N THR A 114 20.35 -4.85 56.43
CA THR A 114 20.31 -3.39 56.35
C THR A 114 18.95 -2.92 55.86
N THR A 115 18.52 -1.77 56.39
CA THR A 115 17.29 -1.10 55.93
C THR A 115 17.53 -0.29 54.66
N ASN A 116 18.78 0.04 54.36
CA ASN A 116 19.17 0.84 53.20
C ASN A 116 19.33 -0.05 51.96
N ARG A 117 18.42 0.09 51.00
CA ARG A 117 18.44 -0.74 49.78
C ARG A 117 19.53 -0.34 48.79
N ILE A 118 20.02 0.91 48.85
CA ILE A 118 21.11 1.39 47.98
C ILE A 118 22.43 0.69 48.33
N GLU A 119 22.66 0.41 49.61
CA GLU A 119 23.85 -0.34 50.07
C GLU A 119 23.90 -1.73 49.42
N TRP A 120 22.77 -2.41 49.25
CA TRP A 120 22.74 -3.68 48.51
C TRP A 120 23.07 -3.49 47.03
N GLY A 121 22.54 -2.45 46.39
CA GLY A 121 22.86 -2.13 44.99
C GLY A 121 24.36 -1.90 44.78
N ASN A 122 24.96 -1.07 45.63
CA ASN A 122 26.40 -0.80 45.63
C ASN A 122 27.22 -2.06 45.91
N ALA A 123 26.87 -2.83 46.94
CA ALA A 123 27.60 -4.04 47.31
C ALA A 123 27.58 -5.10 46.22
N ILE A 124 26.45 -5.26 45.50
CA ILE A 124 26.35 -6.19 44.37
C ILE A 124 27.32 -5.80 43.24
N LEU A 125 27.40 -4.51 42.89
CA LEU A 125 28.30 -4.03 41.84
C LEU A 125 29.76 -4.12 42.28
N ALA A 126 30.09 -3.56 43.44
CA ALA A 126 31.44 -3.54 43.98
C ALA A 126 31.98 -4.96 44.20
N CYS A 127 31.19 -5.88 44.77
CA CYS A 127 31.61 -7.27 44.97
C CYS A 127 31.95 -7.96 43.65
N LYS A 128 31.16 -7.69 42.59
CA LYS A 128 31.42 -8.26 41.26
C LYS A 128 32.72 -7.72 40.67
N ASP A 129 32.96 -6.42 40.79
CA ASP A 129 34.15 -5.77 40.27
C ASP A 129 35.40 -6.24 41.03
N TYR A 130 35.34 -6.27 42.37
CA TYR A 130 36.42 -6.80 43.20
C TYR A 130 36.69 -8.28 42.92
N LEU A 131 35.66 -9.13 42.76
CA LEU A 131 35.87 -10.54 42.38
C LEU A 131 36.59 -10.69 41.04
N ASN A 132 36.29 -9.86 40.05
CA ASN A 132 36.99 -9.89 38.76
C ASN A 132 38.44 -9.42 38.92
N GLU A 133 38.66 -8.33 39.67
CA GLU A 133 40.01 -7.82 39.99
C GLU A 133 40.84 -8.87 40.74
N THR A 134 40.28 -9.52 41.77
CA THR A 134 40.99 -10.56 42.54
C THR A 134 41.36 -11.76 41.66
N ASN A 135 40.50 -12.15 40.71
CA ASN A 135 40.82 -13.22 39.76
C ASN A 135 41.96 -12.82 38.81
N LEU A 136 41.98 -11.58 38.31
CA LEU A 136 43.08 -11.07 37.48
C LEU A 136 44.40 -10.98 38.25
N LEU A 137 44.36 -10.53 39.51
CA LEU A 137 45.53 -10.50 40.38
C LEU A 137 46.09 -11.91 40.61
N LEU A 138 45.23 -12.93 40.77
CA LEU A 138 45.66 -14.32 40.90
C LEU A 138 46.39 -14.82 39.65
N GLU A 139 45.92 -14.48 38.44
CA GLU A 139 46.59 -14.83 37.18
C GLU A 139 47.98 -14.19 37.04
N GLY A 140 48.18 -13.00 37.65
CA GLY A 140 49.44 -12.27 37.66
C GLY A 140 50.49 -12.78 38.67
N ILE A 141 50.09 -13.61 39.65
CA ILE A 141 50.98 -14.14 40.68
C ILE A 141 51.67 -15.42 40.16
N GLN A 142 52.92 -15.29 39.72
CA GLN A 142 53.75 -16.44 39.31
C GLN A 142 54.47 -17.05 40.53
N CYS A 143 53.75 -17.82 41.34
CA CYS A 143 54.30 -18.50 42.52
C CYS A 143 54.06 -20.01 42.48
N GLU A 144 55.12 -20.82 42.50
CA GLU A 144 54.99 -22.28 42.66
C GLU A 144 54.37 -22.63 44.03
N GLY A 145 53.34 -23.47 44.02
CA GLY A 145 52.70 -24.00 45.23
C GLY A 145 51.64 -23.11 45.90
N PHE A 146 51.27 -21.98 45.30
CA PHE A 146 50.19 -21.10 45.79
C PHE A 146 48.98 -21.18 44.85
N ASP A 147 47.85 -21.70 45.35
CA ASP A 147 46.59 -21.80 44.61
C ASP A 147 45.41 -21.32 45.47
N MET A 148 44.77 -20.23 45.03
CA MET A 148 43.57 -19.65 45.65
C MET A 148 42.32 -19.79 44.75
N SER A 149 42.39 -20.62 43.70
CA SER A 149 41.29 -20.79 42.74
C SER A 149 40.03 -21.40 43.38
N ILE A 150 40.18 -22.30 44.36
CA ILE A 150 39.06 -22.93 45.07
C ILE A 150 38.33 -21.93 45.99
N PRO A 151 39.01 -21.19 46.89
CA PRO A 151 38.39 -20.11 47.66
C PRO A 151 37.67 -19.06 46.82
N LEU A 152 38.25 -18.64 45.68
CA LEU A 152 37.60 -17.65 44.80
C LEU A 152 36.34 -18.22 44.13
N LYS A 153 36.33 -19.50 43.74
CA LYS A 153 35.10 -20.17 43.28
C LYS A 153 34.02 -20.19 44.37
N HIS A 154 34.42 -20.38 45.62
CA HIS A 154 33.51 -20.35 46.75
C HIS A 154 32.93 -18.94 47.01
N PHE A 155 33.74 -17.89 46.98
CA PHE A 155 33.24 -16.51 47.04
C PHE A 155 32.33 -16.18 45.84
N ALA A 156 32.66 -16.62 44.63
CA ALA A 156 31.80 -16.43 43.46
C ALA A 156 30.45 -17.15 43.59
N ALA A 157 30.44 -18.35 44.20
CA ALA A 157 29.22 -19.10 44.49
C ALA A 157 28.36 -18.39 45.54
N GLU A 158 28.95 -17.89 46.63
CA GLU A 158 28.24 -17.12 47.66
C GLU A 158 27.71 -15.80 47.12
N TYR A 159 28.52 -15.06 46.35
CA TYR A 159 28.08 -13.87 45.63
C TYR A 159 26.84 -14.18 44.78
N SER A 160 26.84 -15.28 44.02
CA SER A 160 25.72 -15.66 43.17
C SER A 160 24.43 -15.87 43.97
N VAL A 161 24.51 -16.56 45.11
CA VAL A 161 23.35 -16.83 45.99
C VAL A 161 22.87 -15.56 46.68
N LEU A 162 23.78 -14.78 47.27
CA LEU A 162 23.42 -13.56 48.00
C LEU A 162 22.91 -12.47 47.04
N SER A 163 23.52 -12.33 45.86
CA SER A 163 23.07 -11.40 44.83
C SER A 163 21.67 -11.77 44.36
N TYR A 164 21.40 -13.06 44.15
CA TYR A 164 20.05 -13.55 43.84
C TYR A 164 19.05 -13.22 44.95
N ASN A 165 19.40 -13.45 46.21
CA ASN A 165 18.52 -13.16 47.35
C ASN A 165 18.20 -11.66 47.48
N CYS A 166 19.21 -10.78 47.36
CA CYS A 166 19.01 -9.34 47.39
C CYS A 166 18.13 -8.88 46.22
N ARG A 167 18.42 -9.36 45.00
CA ARG A 167 17.62 -9.13 43.78
C ARG A 167 16.18 -9.59 43.93
N TYR A 168 15.95 -10.72 44.60
CA TYR A 168 14.62 -11.25 44.87
C TYR A 168 13.86 -10.36 45.86
N GLN A 169 14.52 -9.90 46.93
CA GLN A 169 13.89 -9.01 47.91
C GLN A 169 13.56 -7.64 47.34
N LEU A 170 14.46 -7.02 46.57
CA LEU A 170 14.19 -5.78 45.85
C LEU A 170 12.98 -5.94 44.91
N SER A 171 12.92 -7.07 44.19
CA SER A 171 11.79 -7.40 43.35
C SER A 171 10.49 -7.58 44.15
N ALA A 172 10.54 -8.22 45.31
CA ALA A 172 9.36 -8.43 46.16
C ALA A 172 8.84 -7.12 46.76
N ASP A 173 9.74 -6.20 47.15
CA ASP A 173 9.38 -4.88 47.64
C ASP A 173 8.76 -4.02 46.51
N TYR A 174 9.33 -4.09 45.30
CA TYR A 174 8.72 -3.51 44.10
C TYR A 174 7.33 -4.09 43.82
N ASP A 175 7.19 -5.43 43.77
CA ASP A 175 5.92 -6.10 43.43
C ASP A 175 4.84 -5.85 44.50
N ARG A 176 5.23 -5.55 45.75
CA ARG A 176 4.32 -5.14 46.82
C ARG A 176 3.75 -3.74 46.54
N ALA A 177 4.57 -2.80 46.08
CA ALA A 177 4.15 -1.43 45.80
C ALA A 177 3.50 -1.25 44.43
N MET A 178 3.99 -1.95 43.42
CA MET A 178 3.58 -1.83 42.02
C MET A 178 3.35 -3.22 41.43
N SER A 179 2.08 -3.61 41.35
CA SER A 179 1.69 -4.88 40.73
C SER A 179 1.36 -4.65 39.26
N VAL A 180 2.36 -4.88 38.40
CA VAL A 180 2.22 -4.78 36.93
C VAL A 180 2.36 -6.17 36.31
N PRO A 181 1.33 -6.69 35.62
CA PRO A 181 1.37 -8.04 35.06
C PRO A 181 2.36 -8.14 33.90
N LYS A 182 3.11 -9.24 33.83
CA LYS A 182 3.95 -9.59 32.67
C LYS A 182 3.07 -10.16 31.56
N VAL A 183 2.64 -9.31 30.63
CA VAL A 183 1.81 -9.72 29.48
C VAL A 183 2.71 -10.21 28.34
N SER A 184 2.54 -11.45 27.88
CA SER A 184 3.32 -11.99 26.76
C SER A 184 2.73 -11.56 25.40
N LYS A 185 3.58 -11.19 24.43
CA LYS A 185 3.15 -10.86 23.05
C LYS A 185 2.58 -12.05 22.26
N LYS A 186 2.73 -13.29 22.74
CA LYS A 186 2.53 -14.52 21.95
C LYS A 186 1.20 -15.24 22.13
N GLN A 187 0.29 -14.77 23.00
CA GLN A 187 -1.02 -15.38 23.15
C GLN A 187 -2.11 -14.35 22.87
N GLY A 188 -2.93 -14.62 21.84
CA GLY A 188 -4.23 -13.98 21.62
C GLY A 188 -5.27 -14.40 22.67
N GLY A 189 -4.85 -14.42 23.94
CA GLY A 189 -5.73 -14.59 25.08
C GLY A 189 -6.48 -13.29 25.35
N ASP A 190 -7.68 -13.44 25.91
CA ASP A 190 -8.60 -12.35 26.22
C ASP A 190 -7.92 -11.30 27.13
N LYS A 191 -7.53 -10.14 26.56
CA LYS A 191 -6.90 -9.02 27.28
C LYS A 191 -7.86 -8.30 28.25
N SER A 192 -9.09 -8.80 28.37
CA SER A 192 -10.22 -8.18 29.05
C SER A 192 -10.15 -8.21 30.58
N ASN A 193 -9.20 -8.97 31.17
CA ASN A 193 -9.01 -9.11 32.63
C ASN A 193 -7.67 -8.58 33.13
N VAL A 194 -6.99 -7.75 32.36
CA VAL A 194 -5.70 -7.17 32.79
C VAL A 194 -5.97 -5.97 33.69
N SER A 195 -5.45 -6.03 34.91
CA SER A 195 -5.39 -4.92 35.85
C SER A 195 -3.98 -4.70 36.34
N PHE A 196 -3.63 -3.46 36.63
CA PHE A 196 -2.43 -3.14 37.41
C PHE A 196 -2.81 -2.27 38.60
N THR A 197 -1.96 -2.33 39.61
CA THR A 197 -2.24 -1.70 40.90
C THR A 197 -1.01 -1.01 41.45
N VAL A 198 -1.18 0.20 41.96
CA VAL A 198 -0.12 0.99 42.58
C VAL A 198 -0.57 1.39 43.99
N LEU A 199 0.29 1.16 44.98
CA LEU A 199 0.05 1.61 46.36
C LEU A 199 0.35 3.09 46.49
N ASN A 200 -0.57 3.84 47.11
CA ASN A 200 -0.34 5.22 47.54
C ASN A 200 0.52 5.17 48.83
N LEU A 201 1.73 5.68 48.78
CA LEU A 201 2.72 5.63 49.85
C LEU A 201 2.53 6.90 50.66
N SER A 202 1.78 6.78 51.75
CA SER A 202 1.31 7.92 52.55
C SER A 202 2.37 8.45 53.52
N THR A 203 3.42 7.68 53.81
CA THR A 203 4.47 8.07 54.76
C THR A 203 5.81 8.40 54.07
N PRO A 204 6.56 9.42 54.56
CA PRO A 204 7.89 9.75 54.03
C PRO A 204 8.91 8.61 54.11
N GLU A 205 8.77 7.72 55.10
CA GLU A 205 9.67 6.58 55.28
C GLU A 205 9.45 5.49 54.22
N GLU A 206 8.19 5.21 53.87
CA GLU A 206 7.85 4.27 52.79
C GLU A 206 8.28 4.79 51.41
N GLN A 207 8.11 6.10 51.17
CA GLN A 207 8.59 6.76 49.96
C GLN A 207 10.11 6.69 49.84
N LYS A 208 10.83 6.99 50.93
CA LYS A 208 12.29 6.88 50.98
C LYS A 208 12.76 5.45 50.68
N ASN A 209 12.16 4.44 51.31
CA ASN A 209 12.51 3.03 51.07
C ASN A 209 12.22 2.59 49.62
N MET A 210 11.13 3.07 49.02
CA MET A 210 10.83 2.81 47.62
C MET A 210 11.83 3.48 46.67
N ASN A 211 12.22 4.73 46.95
CA ASN A 211 13.26 5.44 46.19
C ASN A 211 14.59 4.70 46.23
N GLU A 212 14.99 4.23 47.42
CA GLU A 212 16.19 3.41 47.59
C GLU A 212 16.08 2.09 46.81
N THR A 213 14.91 1.45 46.83
CA THR A 213 14.63 0.20 46.10
C THR A 213 14.75 0.40 44.58
N LEU A 214 14.10 1.42 44.02
CA LEU A 214 14.14 1.71 42.58
C LEU A 214 15.54 2.11 42.12
N THR A 215 16.26 2.90 42.92
CA THR A 215 17.65 3.27 42.65
C THR A 215 18.54 2.04 42.60
N ALA A 216 18.45 1.17 43.62
CA ALA A 216 19.20 -0.08 43.65
C ALA A 216 18.86 -0.99 42.47
N MET A 217 17.57 -1.13 42.13
CA MET A 217 17.11 -1.91 40.97
C MET A 217 17.61 -1.35 39.64
N ASN A 218 17.71 -0.03 39.49
CA ASN A 218 18.25 0.61 38.30
C ASN A 218 19.75 0.31 38.14
N MET A 219 20.52 0.50 39.22
CA MET A 219 21.96 0.25 39.25
C MET A 219 22.33 -1.19 38.87
N ILE A 220 21.55 -2.17 39.36
CA ILE A 220 21.81 -3.59 39.11
C ILE A 220 21.13 -4.15 37.84
N GLY A 221 20.46 -3.29 37.05
CA GLY A 221 19.85 -3.62 35.78
C GLY A 221 18.49 -4.35 35.83
N GLN A 222 17.78 -4.35 36.97
CA GLN A 222 16.45 -4.96 37.10
C GLN A 222 15.30 -4.02 36.69
N LEU A 223 15.48 -2.71 36.87
CA LEU A 223 14.44 -1.73 36.56
C LEU A 223 14.03 -1.69 35.07
N PRO A 224 14.96 -1.80 34.09
CA PRO A 224 14.60 -1.80 32.66
C PRO A 224 13.60 -2.90 32.27
N GLU A 225 13.71 -4.11 32.84
CA GLU A 225 12.74 -5.19 32.59
C GLU A 225 11.33 -4.84 33.10
N ARG A 226 11.25 -4.11 34.22
CA ARG A 226 10.00 -3.62 34.79
C ARG A 226 9.40 -2.49 33.96
N LEU A 227 10.23 -1.59 33.44
CA LEU A 227 9.80 -0.52 32.52
C LEU A 227 9.24 -1.10 31.21
N GLU A 228 9.78 -2.20 30.68
CA GLU A 228 9.21 -2.87 29.50
C GLU A 228 7.85 -3.52 29.80
N ALA A 229 7.63 -4.02 31.03
CA ALA A 229 6.31 -4.49 31.47
C ALA A 229 5.30 -3.33 31.53
N TRP A 230 5.68 -2.19 32.10
CA TRP A 230 4.87 -0.95 32.09
C TRP A 230 4.50 -0.53 30.68
N LYS A 231 5.48 -0.44 29.78
CA LYS A 231 5.26 -0.11 28.37
C LYS A 231 4.28 -1.07 27.72
N THR A 232 4.40 -2.37 27.98
CA THR A 232 3.52 -3.39 27.42
C THR A 232 2.08 -3.23 27.90
N VAL A 233 1.87 -3.00 29.21
CA VAL A 233 0.54 -2.81 29.78
C VAL A 233 -0.07 -1.48 29.33
N ILE A 234 0.68 -0.37 29.42
CA ILE A 234 0.18 0.95 29.02
C ILE A 234 -0.17 0.97 27.53
N LEU A 235 0.73 0.55 26.64
CA LEU A 235 0.51 0.67 25.20
C LEU A 235 -0.39 -0.45 24.63
N ASN A 236 -0.06 -1.72 24.87
CA ASN A 236 -0.71 -2.84 24.18
C ASN A 236 -2.00 -3.32 24.87
N VAL A 237 -2.33 -2.76 26.04
CA VAL A 237 -3.51 -3.16 26.81
C VAL A 237 -4.42 -1.96 26.96
N PHE A 238 -3.97 -0.89 27.62
CA PHE A 238 -4.81 0.30 27.86
C PHE A 238 -4.96 1.19 26.61
N CYS A 239 -3.86 1.70 26.03
CA CYS A 239 -3.93 2.58 24.86
C CYS A 239 -4.57 1.87 23.66
N GLU A 240 -4.19 0.63 23.37
CA GLU A 240 -4.79 -0.18 22.30
C GLU A 240 -6.30 -0.37 22.50
N ALA A 241 -6.77 -0.60 23.73
CA ALA A 241 -8.20 -0.70 24.02
C ALA A 241 -8.93 0.64 23.84
N ILE A 242 -8.31 1.76 24.25
CA ILE A 242 -8.87 3.11 24.08
C ILE A 242 -9.01 3.43 22.59
N VAL A 243 -7.97 3.20 21.79
CA VAL A 243 -8.01 3.41 20.34
C VAL A 243 -9.02 2.49 19.66
N SER A 244 -9.12 1.22 20.09
CA SER A 244 -10.07 0.24 19.52
C SER A 244 -11.53 0.58 19.80
N SER A 245 -11.84 1.35 20.85
CA SER A 245 -13.21 1.81 21.15
C SER A 245 -13.74 2.83 20.14
N ARG A 246 -12.84 3.56 19.45
CA ARG A 246 -13.10 4.68 18.53
C ARG A 246 -13.75 5.93 19.12
N ASP A 247 -14.23 5.91 20.35
CA ASP A 247 -14.85 7.06 21.03
C ASP A 247 -14.38 7.27 22.46
N GLY A 248 -13.45 6.44 22.97
CA GLY A 248 -12.90 6.53 24.32
C GLY A 248 -13.88 6.23 25.45
N ALA A 249 -15.11 5.81 25.15
CA ALA A 249 -16.16 5.66 26.16
C ALA A 249 -16.04 4.34 26.94
N ASP A 250 -16.11 4.42 28.28
CA ASP A 250 -16.20 3.30 29.22
C ASP A 250 -15.12 2.20 29.05
N VAL A 251 -13.93 2.56 28.56
CA VAL A 251 -12.87 1.58 28.22
C VAL A 251 -12.18 1.03 29.45
N PHE A 252 -11.90 1.88 30.43
CA PHE A 252 -11.25 1.52 31.69
C PHE A 252 -11.92 2.25 32.83
N PHE A 253 -11.81 1.68 34.03
CA PHE A 253 -12.16 2.38 35.26
C PHE A 253 -10.99 2.32 36.25
N VAL A 254 -10.96 3.33 37.12
CA VAL A 254 -9.96 3.44 38.18
C VAL A 254 -10.72 3.42 39.49
N ASP A 255 -10.42 2.44 40.33
CA ASP A 255 -11.01 2.31 41.66
C ASP A 255 -9.92 2.22 42.73
N ASN A 256 -10.33 2.51 43.97
CA ASN A 256 -9.47 2.44 45.14
C ASN A 256 -9.92 1.26 46.02
N PRO A 257 -9.48 0.02 45.74
CA PRO A 257 -9.90 -1.16 46.50
C PRO A 257 -9.55 -1.06 47.99
N THR A 258 -8.50 -0.32 48.33
CA THR A 258 -8.19 0.13 49.69
C THR A 258 -7.84 1.64 49.67
N PRO A 259 -7.88 2.35 50.81
CA PRO A 259 -7.52 3.77 50.86
C PRO A 259 -6.13 4.07 50.31
N ASP A 260 -5.22 3.12 50.48
CA ASP A 260 -3.81 3.23 50.12
C ASP A 260 -3.49 2.53 48.79
N GLN A 261 -4.49 2.19 47.97
CA GLN A 261 -4.27 1.43 46.73
C GLN A 261 -5.14 1.96 45.60
N THR A 262 -4.51 2.30 44.48
CA THR A 262 -5.19 2.70 43.24
C THR A 262 -5.05 1.60 42.20
N ARG A 263 -6.17 1.09 41.68
CA ARG A 263 -6.21 0.00 40.70
C ARG A 263 -6.82 0.47 39.39
N PHE A 264 -6.18 0.10 38.28
CA PHE A 264 -6.62 0.36 36.92
C PHE A 264 -7.12 -0.95 36.30
N LEU A 265 -8.36 -0.94 35.80
CA LEU A 265 -9.03 -2.12 35.23
C LEU A 265 -9.60 -1.80 33.86
N ILE A 266 -9.40 -2.72 32.90
CA ILE A 266 -10.10 -2.68 31.62
C ILE A 266 -11.53 -3.15 31.81
N ASN A 267 -12.47 -2.44 31.20
CA ASN A 267 -13.87 -2.83 31.15
C ASN A 267 -14.09 -3.77 29.94
N GLN A 268 -14.79 -4.89 30.14
CA GLN A 268 -14.94 -5.96 29.13
C GLN A 268 -15.85 -5.64 27.93
N LYS A 269 -16.03 -4.37 27.55
CA LYS A 269 -16.82 -4.02 26.36
C LYS A 269 -16.17 -3.01 25.43
N PRO A 270 -15.16 -3.41 24.64
CA PRO A 270 -14.90 -2.76 23.37
C PRO A 270 -15.32 -3.69 22.22
N ARG A 271 -16.63 -3.82 21.99
CA ARG A 271 -17.13 -4.14 20.64
C ARG A 271 -17.61 -2.84 20.01
N GLY A 272 -16.67 -1.93 19.73
CA GLY A 272 -16.93 -0.90 18.75
C GLY A 272 -17.34 -1.60 17.46
N LYS A 273 -18.55 -1.35 16.97
CA LYS A 273 -18.94 -1.80 15.63
C LYS A 273 -17.89 -1.24 14.67
N LYS A 274 -17.32 -2.07 13.79
CA LYS A 274 -16.31 -1.65 12.79
C LYS A 274 -16.78 -0.45 11.93
N ASP A 275 -18.07 -0.12 11.97
CA ASP A 275 -18.72 0.95 11.23
C ASP A 275 -18.78 2.31 11.95
N LYS A 276 -18.36 2.44 13.22
CA LYS A 276 -18.38 3.74 13.92
C LYS A 276 -17.19 4.61 13.49
N PRO A 277 -17.37 5.89 13.10
CA PRO A 277 -16.24 6.78 12.79
C PRO A 277 -15.35 7.01 14.03
N MET A 278 -14.07 7.30 13.80
CA MET A 278 -13.10 7.60 14.87
C MET A 278 -13.32 9.03 15.38
N ASP A 279 -13.61 9.19 16.66
CA ASP A 279 -13.75 10.47 17.36
C ASP A 279 -12.42 10.79 18.07
N VAL A 280 -11.52 11.47 17.35
CA VAL A 280 -10.15 11.76 17.82
C VAL A 280 -10.16 12.52 19.13
N GLU A 281 -11.05 13.51 19.27
CA GLU A 281 -11.13 14.34 20.47
C GLU A 281 -11.46 13.49 21.70
N LYS A 282 -12.49 12.64 21.64
CA LYS A 282 -12.87 11.81 22.80
C LYS A 282 -11.87 10.71 23.10
N VAL A 283 -11.27 10.11 22.07
CA VAL A 283 -10.20 9.11 22.25
C VAL A 283 -9.01 9.74 22.98
N LEU A 284 -8.54 10.91 22.53
CA LEU A 284 -7.43 11.61 23.18
C LEU A 284 -7.81 12.13 24.57
N GLN A 285 -9.04 12.61 24.79
CA GLN A 285 -9.54 12.95 26.13
C GLN A 285 -9.55 11.74 27.09
N SER A 286 -9.94 10.55 26.60
CA SER A 286 -9.87 9.33 27.40
C SER A 286 -8.43 8.94 27.73
N MET A 287 -7.49 9.15 26.80
CA MET A 287 -6.05 8.94 27.06
C MET A 287 -5.52 9.98 28.06
N ASP A 288 -5.92 11.25 27.94
CA ASP A 288 -5.58 12.31 28.89
C ASP A 288 -6.02 11.95 30.31
N VAL A 289 -7.25 11.48 30.49
CA VAL A 289 -7.76 11.06 31.80
C VAL A 289 -6.96 9.88 32.35
N PHE A 290 -6.59 8.92 31.50
CA PHE A 290 -5.75 7.79 31.90
C PHE A 290 -4.38 8.28 32.40
N PHE A 291 -3.67 9.07 31.60
CA PHE A 291 -2.33 9.55 31.94
C PHE A 291 -2.33 10.54 33.10
N SER A 292 -3.35 11.38 33.24
CA SER A 292 -3.49 12.30 34.38
C SER A 292 -3.66 11.54 35.69
N LYS A 293 -4.51 10.50 35.70
CA LYS A 293 -4.66 9.62 36.88
C LYS A 293 -3.39 8.83 37.16
N LEU A 294 -2.69 8.37 36.13
CA LEU A 294 -1.44 7.65 36.28
C LEU A 294 -0.33 8.56 36.84
N SER A 295 -0.16 9.79 36.33
CA SER A 295 0.82 10.74 36.85
C SER A 295 0.49 11.10 38.29
N ALA A 296 -0.77 11.37 38.65
CA ALA A 296 -1.15 11.69 40.03
C ALA A 296 -0.77 10.58 41.04
N VAL A 297 -0.91 9.31 40.64
CA VAL A 297 -0.55 8.16 41.48
C VAL A 297 0.97 7.95 41.53
N LEU A 298 1.71 8.32 40.50
CA LEU A 298 3.17 8.18 40.45
C LEU A 298 3.92 9.38 41.05
N GLU A 299 3.35 10.59 40.97
CA GLU A 299 3.90 11.84 41.52
C GLU A 299 3.82 11.89 43.04
N SER A 300 2.88 11.16 43.66
CA SER A 300 2.80 11.05 45.13
C SER A 300 4.03 10.42 45.80
N HIS A 301 5.07 10.09 45.04
CA HIS A 301 6.22 9.33 45.51
C HIS A 301 7.59 9.96 45.23
N GLU A 302 7.69 11.07 44.47
CA GLU A 302 8.97 11.71 44.05
C GLU A 302 10.10 10.68 43.78
N LEU A 303 9.80 9.66 42.98
CA LEU A 303 10.71 8.55 42.73
C LEU A 303 11.81 8.99 41.77
N LEU A 304 12.98 9.34 42.30
CA LEU A 304 14.13 9.78 41.52
C LEU A 304 15.13 8.64 41.31
N ASP A 305 15.67 8.53 40.11
CA ASP A 305 16.86 7.72 39.86
C ASP A 305 18.15 8.41 40.37
N ALA A 306 19.29 7.71 40.30
CA ALA A 306 20.60 8.23 40.71
C ALA A 306 21.04 9.52 39.96
N CYS A 307 20.39 9.87 38.85
CA CYS A 307 20.63 11.06 38.04
C CYS A 307 19.58 12.17 38.27
N GLY A 308 18.63 11.97 39.19
CA GLY A 308 17.55 12.92 39.46
C GLY A 308 16.39 12.87 38.47
N LYS A 309 16.23 11.80 37.68
CA LYS A 309 15.08 11.62 36.77
C LYS A 309 13.91 10.98 37.51
N SER A 310 12.72 11.52 37.32
CA SER A 310 11.50 10.95 37.88
C SER A 310 11.14 9.61 37.23
N PHE A 311 10.52 8.71 38.00
CA PHE A 311 10.01 7.43 37.50
C PHE A 311 8.97 7.61 36.40
N VAL A 312 8.17 8.68 36.47
CA VAL A 312 7.25 9.12 35.41
C VAL A 312 8.00 9.38 34.09
N ALA A 313 9.11 10.11 34.14
CA ALA A 313 9.93 10.39 32.97
C ALA A 313 10.61 9.12 32.41
N MET A 314 10.99 8.16 33.26
CA MET A 314 11.55 6.88 32.81
C MET A 314 10.53 6.02 32.07
N ILE A 315 9.30 5.92 32.58
CA ILE A 315 8.18 5.27 31.87
C ILE A 315 7.92 6.01 30.55
N GLY A 316 7.82 7.33 30.64
CA GLY A 316 7.60 8.25 29.54
C GLY A 316 8.56 8.07 28.36
N HIS A 317 9.87 8.07 28.63
CA HIS A 317 10.91 7.82 27.63
C HIS A 317 10.73 6.48 26.90
N THR A 318 10.26 5.46 27.61
CA THR A 318 10.06 4.11 27.07
C THR A 318 8.80 4.01 26.18
N ILE A 319 7.76 4.79 26.48
CA ILE A 319 6.47 4.76 25.76
C ILE A 319 6.38 5.80 24.64
N GLN A 320 7.04 6.94 24.77
CA GLN A 320 6.87 8.13 23.92
C GLN A 320 6.96 7.83 22.40
N PRO A 321 8.01 7.14 21.88
CA PRO A 321 8.13 6.92 20.44
C PRO A 321 6.96 6.09 19.87
N LYS A 322 6.53 5.07 20.61
CA LYS A 322 5.48 4.15 20.15
C LYS A 322 4.08 4.74 20.36
N LEU A 323 3.90 5.58 21.38
CA LEU A 323 2.67 6.31 21.62
C LEU A 323 2.41 7.34 20.52
N ASN A 324 3.44 8.11 20.12
CA ASN A 324 3.33 9.05 18.99
C ASN A 324 2.97 8.33 17.69
N GLU A 325 3.60 7.19 17.41
CA GLU A 325 3.27 6.37 16.24
C GLU A 325 1.81 5.89 16.26
N MET A 326 1.31 5.45 17.43
CA MET A 326 -0.08 4.98 17.60
C MET A 326 -1.08 6.13 17.39
N ILE A 327 -0.82 7.31 17.94
CA ILE A 327 -1.69 8.49 17.75
C ILE A 327 -1.75 8.87 16.27
N LEU A 328 -0.60 8.92 15.58
CA LEU A 328 -0.57 9.29 14.17
C LEU A 328 -1.23 8.25 13.27
N LYS A 329 -0.87 6.96 13.39
CA LYS A 329 -1.32 5.91 12.47
C LYS A 329 -2.69 5.32 12.83
N ASP A 330 -2.96 5.13 14.11
CA ASP A 330 -4.12 4.37 14.57
C ASP A 330 -5.26 5.27 15.07
N VAL A 331 -5.03 6.58 15.25
CA VAL A 331 -6.07 7.55 15.62
C VAL A 331 -6.28 8.59 14.52
N VAL A 332 -5.30 9.47 14.30
CA VAL A 332 -5.41 10.61 13.37
C VAL A 332 -5.56 10.15 11.92
N ALA A 333 -4.71 9.24 11.44
CA ALA A 333 -4.83 8.71 10.10
C ALA A 333 -6.15 7.96 9.86
N ILE A 334 -6.73 7.35 10.91
CA ILE A 334 -8.02 6.67 10.80
C ILE A 334 -9.17 7.64 10.65
N ALA A 335 -9.13 8.76 11.38
CA ALA A 335 -10.12 9.83 11.31
C ALA A 335 -9.90 10.81 10.14
N ALA A 336 -8.78 10.68 9.42
CA ALA A 336 -8.45 11.57 8.31
C ALA A 336 -9.63 11.70 7.33
N PRO A 337 -10.02 12.93 7.00
CA PRO A 337 -11.22 13.22 6.24
C PRO A 337 -11.12 12.66 4.81
N VAL A 338 -12.28 12.30 4.28
CA VAL A 338 -12.46 11.87 2.90
C VAL A 338 -13.72 12.57 2.39
N THR A 339 -13.57 13.84 2.06
CA THR A 339 -14.64 14.69 1.52
C THR A 339 -14.46 14.93 0.02
N GLU A 340 -15.33 15.76 -0.56
CA GLU A 340 -15.35 15.96 -2.02
C GLU A 340 -14.20 16.86 -2.51
N THR A 341 -13.67 17.74 -1.65
CA THR A 341 -12.65 18.73 -2.03
C THR A 341 -11.35 18.53 -1.25
N ALA A 342 -10.21 18.79 -1.91
CA ALA A 342 -8.88 18.60 -1.33
C ALA A 342 -8.58 19.60 -0.19
N GLU A 343 -9.12 20.82 -0.29
CA GLU A 343 -8.88 21.91 0.65
C GLU A 343 -9.59 21.67 1.98
N GLU A 344 -10.86 21.21 1.94
CA GLU A 344 -11.61 20.84 3.15
C GLU A 344 -10.95 19.66 3.88
N ASP A 345 -10.47 18.67 3.13
CA ASP A 345 -9.75 17.53 3.69
C ASP A 345 -8.45 17.98 4.40
N GLN A 346 -7.72 18.93 3.83
CA GLN A 346 -6.49 19.44 4.42
C GLN A 346 -6.77 20.24 5.70
N GLU A 347 -7.77 21.12 5.70
CA GLU A 347 -8.13 21.90 6.89
C GLU A 347 -8.59 20.99 8.04
N MET A 348 -9.46 20.03 7.75
CA MET A 348 -9.91 19.05 8.75
C MET A 348 -8.74 18.19 9.26
N PHE A 349 -7.83 17.76 8.39
CA PHE A 349 -6.64 17.01 8.81
C PHE A 349 -5.73 17.84 9.73
N LEU A 350 -5.51 19.12 9.42
CA LEU A 350 -4.74 20.04 10.27
C LEU A 350 -5.41 20.21 11.66
N ARG A 351 -6.74 20.29 11.72
CA ARG A 351 -7.48 20.31 13.00
C ARG A 351 -7.29 19.01 13.79
N LEU A 352 -7.31 17.85 13.14
CA LEU A 352 -7.04 16.56 13.79
C LEU A 352 -5.61 16.47 14.32
N LEU A 353 -4.65 17.03 13.58
CA LEU A 353 -3.26 17.09 13.99
C LEU A 353 -3.08 18.00 15.22
N GLN A 354 -3.82 19.12 15.28
CA GLN A 354 -3.81 20.02 16.43
C GLN A 354 -4.25 19.31 17.72
N PHE A 355 -5.31 18.49 17.68
CA PHE A 355 -5.69 17.69 18.84
C PHE A 355 -4.57 16.74 19.31
N GLY A 356 -3.84 16.16 18.36
CA GLY A 356 -2.67 15.33 18.67
C GLY A 356 -1.52 16.11 19.30
N GLU A 357 -1.23 17.33 18.82
CA GLU A 357 -0.21 18.21 19.42
C GLU A 357 -0.64 18.73 20.81
N ASP A 358 -1.92 19.05 21.01
CA ASP A 358 -2.46 19.45 22.31
C ASP A 358 -2.31 18.31 23.35
N PHE A 359 -2.51 17.05 22.93
CA PHE A 359 -2.24 15.87 23.74
C PHE A 359 -0.74 15.75 24.09
N VAL A 360 0.15 15.98 23.12
CA VAL A 360 1.61 15.96 23.33
C VAL A 360 2.02 17.02 24.36
N GLU A 361 1.48 18.24 24.28
CA GLU A 361 1.74 19.31 25.25
C GLU A 361 1.27 18.91 26.66
N LYS A 362 0.08 18.31 26.79
CA LYS A 362 -0.36 17.77 28.10
C LYS A 362 0.60 16.71 28.63
N MET A 363 1.06 15.78 27.79
CA MET A 363 2.02 14.75 28.20
C MET A 363 3.37 15.32 28.65
N LYS A 364 3.78 16.49 28.13
CA LYS A 364 4.93 17.24 28.65
C LYS A 364 4.65 17.82 30.03
N THR A 365 3.47 18.43 30.22
CA THR A 365 3.09 18.99 31.54
C THR A 365 2.99 17.92 32.63
N LEU A 366 2.57 16.69 32.27
CA LEU A 366 2.53 15.53 33.17
C LEU A 366 3.91 14.87 33.37
N GLY A 367 4.98 15.38 32.74
CA GLY A 367 6.35 14.87 32.92
C GLY A 367 6.67 13.54 32.22
N PHE A 368 5.75 12.99 31.41
CA PHE A 368 6.02 11.77 30.64
C PHE A 368 6.86 12.06 29.39
N PHE A 369 6.65 13.19 28.72
CA PHE A 369 7.34 13.49 27.47
C PHE A 369 8.49 14.47 27.68
N SER A 370 9.55 14.32 26.87
CA SER A 370 10.63 15.31 26.82
C SER A 370 10.12 16.67 26.33
N PRO A 371 10.73 17.80 26.75
CA PRO A 371 10.33 19.12 26.27
C PRO A 371 10.42 19.24 24.73
N ASP A 372 11.35 18.52 24.11
CA ASP A 372 11.54 18.47 22.66
C ASP A 372 10.56 17.52 21.92
N ALA A 373 9.69 16.81 22.64
CA ALA A 373 8.74 15.90 22.02
C ALA A 373 7.77 16.67 21.12
N LYS A 374 7.56 16.20 19.89
CA LYS A 374 6.51 16.69 18.99
C LYS A 374 5.90 15.52 18.25
N LEU A 375 4.64 15.67 17.83
CA LEU A 375 3.98 14.67 16.99
C LEU A 375 4.59 14.70 15.57
N LEU A 376 4.78 15.91 15.04
CA LEU A 376 5.13 16.22 13.64
C LEU A 376 6.42 15.61 13.08
N PHE A 377 7.42 15.27 13.91
CA PHE A 377 8.74 14.84 13.41
C PHE A 377 8.90 13.31 13.23
N SER A 378 7.85 12.52 13.49
CA SER A 378 7.98 11.06 13.53
C SER A 378 7.45 10.31 12.30
N LEU A 379 6.57 10.92 11.50
CA LEU A 379 6.07 10.33 10.25
C LEU A 379 5.79 11.43 9.21
N ASP A 380 6.12 11.16 7.96
CA ASP A 380 5.80 12.03 6.81
C ASP A 380 4.27 12.20 6.69
N THR A 381 3.77 13.33 7.19
CA THR A 381 2.33 13.65 7.26
C THR A 381 1.70 13.71 5.87
N ASP A 382 2.47 14.14 4.87
CA ASP A 382 2.04 14.22 3.48
C ASP A 382 1.82 12.81 2.90
N THR A 383 2.72 11.87 3.23
CA THR A 383 2.60 10.46 2.82
C THR A 383 1.34 9.80 3.38
N ILE A 384 0.95 10.04 4.64
CA ILE A 384 -0.25 9.42 5.23
C ILE A 384 -1.51 10.00 4.58
N PHE A 385 -1.59 11.32 4.49
CA PHE A 385 -2.73 12.03 3.90
C PHE A 385 -2.94 11.60 2.45
N VAL A 386 -1.88 11.61 1.66
CA VAL A 386 -1.91 11.20 0.25
C VAL A 386 -2.34 9.75 0.12
N THR A 387 -1.84 8.85 0.97
CA THR A 387 -2.22 7.43 0.91
C THR A 387 -3.72 7.23 1.14
N ARG A 388 -4.30 7.90 2.15
CA ARG A 388 -5.75 7.86 2.43
C ARG A 388 -6.58 8.46 1.29
N ARG A 389 -6.14 9.59 0.75
CA ARG A 389 -6.75 10.24 -0.41
C ARG A 389 -6.72 9.34 -1.65
N CYS A 390 -5.61 8.66 -1.91
CA CYS A 390 -5.50 7.67 -2.99
C CYS A 390 -6.53 6.55 -2.84
N PHE A 391 -6.72 6.00 -1.64
CA PHE A 391 -7.75 4.97 -1.38
C PHE A 391 -9.16 5.49 -1.63
N ALA A 392 -9.46 6.72 -1.22
CA ALA A 392 -10.75 7.35 -1.46
C ALA A 392 -11.06 7.52 -2.96
N ILE A 393 -10.07 8.01 -3.71
CA ILE A 393 -10.16 8.19 -5.17
C ILE A 393 -10.44 6.85 -5.85
N VAL A 394 -9.71 5.79 -5.48
CA VAL A 394 -9.95 4.43 -6.02
C VAL A 394 -11.35 3.93 -5.69
N SER A 395 -11.84 4.14 -4.46
CA SER A 395 -13.19 3.75 -4.05
C SER A 395 -14.27 4.48 -4.84
N LYS A 396 -14.14 5.80 -5.00
CA LYS A 396 -15.07 6.64 -5.78
C LYS A 396 -15.04 6.24 -7.27
N ALA A 397 -13.86 6.03 -7.84
CA ALA A 397 -13.71 5.53 -9.21
C ALA A 397 -14.40 4.18 -9.39
N ASN A 398 -14.21 3.24 -8.46
CA ASN A 398 -14.86 1.93 -8.49
C ASN A 398 -16.40 2.06 -8.43
N LYS A 399 -16.94 3.00 -7.65
CA LYS A 399 -18.39 3.27 -7.63
C LYS A 399 -18.88 3.74 -9.00
N LEU A 400 -18.21 4.74 -9.59
CA LEU A 400 -18.57 5.30 -10.89
C LEU A 400 -18.48 4.28 -12.03
N ILE A 401 -17.47 3.41 -12.03
CA ILE A 401 -17.32 2.32 -13.01
C ILE A 401 -18.51 1.35 -12.98
N ASN A 402 -19.08 1.13 -11.80
CA ASN A 402 -20.18 0.20 -11.58
C ASN A 402 -21.57 0.84 -11.77
N GLU A 403 -21.66 2.15 -12.05
CA GLU A 403 -22.93 2.80 -12.35
C GLU A 403 -23.53 2.33 -13.68
N THR A 404 -24.86 2.38 -13.77
CA THR A 404 -25.64 2.00 -14.95
C THR A 404 -25.61 3.09 -16.03
N TYR A 405 -25.79 2.70 -17.29
CA TYR A 405 -25.74 3.58 -18.45
C TYR A 405 -27.09 4.29 -18.71
N ASP A 406 -27.78 4.69 -17.64
CA ASP A 406 -29.15 5.23 -17.74
C ASP A 406 -29.18 6.70 -18.17
N LYS A 407 -28.14 7.46 -17.80
CA LYS A 407 -28.01 8.89 -18.12
C LYS A 407 -26.90 9.09 -19.14
N LEU A 408 -27.30 9.56 -20.31
CA LEU A 408 -26.40 9.85 -21.44
C LEU A 408 -26.25 11.36 -21.63
N VAL A 409 -25.07 11.79 -22.04
CA VAL A 409 -24.71 13.19 -22.23
C VAL A 409 -23.92 13.33 -23.53
N THR A 410 -24.27 14.32 -24.34
CA THR A 410 -23.52 14.67 -25.55
C THR A 410 -22.34 15.56 -25.20
N VAL A 411 -21.15 15.17 -25.66
CA VAL A 411 -19.88 15.87 -25.47
C VAL A 411 -19.22 16.13 -26.81
N GLY A 412 -18.25 17.04 -26.86
CA GLY A 412 -17.51 17.37 -28.07
C GLY A 412 -18.19 18.42 -28.95
N VAL A 413 -17.46 18.85 -29.97
CA VAL A 413 -17.82 19.96 -30.85
C VAL A 413 -18.33 19.43 -32.20
N ASP A 414 -19.32 20.10 -32.77
CA ASP A 414 -19.81 19.84 -34.13
C ASP A 414 -18.72 20.10 -35.18
N ASP A 415 -18.77 19.37 -36.31
CA ASP A 415 -17.73 19.43 -37.36
C ASP A 415 -17.60 20.81 -38.06
N THR A 416 -18.53 21.73 -37.80
CA THR A 416 -18.56 23.09 -38.37
C THR A 416 -17.73 24.11 -37.59
N ALA A 417 -17.06 23.71 -36.50
CA ALA A 417 -16.25 24.59 -35.68
C ALA A 417 -15.06 25.20 -36.45
N VAL A 418 -14.80 26.49 -36.20
CA VAL A 418 -13.72 27.26 -36.83
C VAL A 418 -12.35 26.70 -36.42
N LYS A 419 -11.47 26.51 -37.41
CA LYS A 419 -10.13 25.94 -37.19
C LYS A 419 -9.04 27.00 -37.12
N ASP A 420 -8.62 27.38 -35.92
CA ASP A 420 -7.55 28.36 -35.70
C ASP A 420 -6.50 27.83 -34.70
N ILE A 421 -5.23 27.89 -35.12
CA ILE A 421 -4.06 27.39 -34.39
C ILE A 421 -3.54 28.41 -33.37
N ASP A 422 -3.80 29.71 -33.58
CA ASP A 422 -3.27 30.79 -32.73
C ASP A 422 -3.95 30.81 -31.34
N LEU A 423 -5.12 30.18 -31.22
CA LEU A 423 -5.86 29.96 -29.97
C LEU A 423 -5.15 28.99 -29.00
N LEU A 424 -4.22 28.14 -29.46
CA LEU A 424 -3.41 27.24 -28.60
C LEU A 424 -2.66 27.99 -27.51
N SER A 425 -2.14 29.17 -27.86
CA SER A 425 -1.34 29.99 -26.93
C SER A 425 -2.14 30.55 -25.76
N LYS A 426 -3.49 30.56 -25.86
CA LYS A 426 -4.42 31.17 -24.87
C LYS A 426 -5.27 30.15 -24.11
N ALA A 427 -5.08 28.86 -24.39
CA ALA A 427 -5.85 27.75 -23.84
C ALA A 427 -5.95 27.74 -22.30
N HIS A 428 -4.84 28.02 -21.62
CA HIS A 428 -4.77 28.03 -20.15
C HIS A 428 -5.63 29.15 -19.53
N THR A 429 -5.50 30.37 -20.06
CA THR A 429 -6.23 31.56 -19.60
C THR A 429 -7.74 31.42 -19.81
N HIS A 430 -8.16 30.72 -20.87
CA HIS A 430 -9.56 30.44 -21.15
C HIS A 430 -10.15 29.40 -20.19
N ALA A 431 -9.40 28.33 -19.87
CA ALA A 431 -9.83 27.32 -18.89
C ALA A 431 -10.07 27.92 -17.49
N GLU A 432 -9.26 28.91 -17.08
CA GLU A 432 -9.44 29.63 -15.82
C GLU A 432 -10.68 30.53 -15.79
N LEU A 433 -11.00 31.20 -16.91
CA LEU A 433 -12.20 32.04 -17.03
C LEU A 433 -13.49 31.22 -16.95
N TYR A 434 -13.56 30.09 -17.66
CA TYR A 434 -14.73 29.21 -17.65
C TYR A 434 -14.94 28.49 -16.31
N ALA A 435 -13.85 28.15 -15.60
CA ALA A 435 -13.93 27.62 -14.24
C ALA A 435 -14.63 28.58 -13.28
N LYS A 436 -14.47 29.90 -13.48
CA LYS A 436 -15.16 30.93 -12.68
C LYS A 436 -16.65 31.05 -13.01
N GLU A 437 -17.05 30.81 -14.26
CA GLU A 437 -18.43 31.02 -14.72
C GLU A 437 -19.33 29.80 -14.48
N TYR A 438 -18.79 28.58 -14.64
CA TYR A 438 -19.58 27.34 -14.59
C TYR A 438 -19.19 26.40 -13.42
N GLY A 439 -18.28 26.82 -12.54
CA GLY A 439 -17.82 26.03 -11.39
C GLY A 439 -17.02 24.78 -11.79
N ASN A 440 -17.18 23.67 -11.06
CA ASN A 440 -16.40 22.43 -11.26
C ASN A 440 -16.86 21.58 -12.48
N ASP A 441 -17.84 22.02 -13.25
CA ASP A 441 -18.39 21.25 -14.39
C ASP A 441 -17.66 21.56 -15.72
N LEU A 442 -16.33 21.57 -15.67
CA LEU A 442 -15.45 21.88 -16.81
C LEU A 442 -15.48 20.83 -17.94
N ALA A 443 -16.25 19.75 -17.81
CA ALA A 443 -16.51 18.84 -18.94
C ALA A 443 -17.25 19.55 -20.09
N ARG A 444 -17.95 20.65 -19.77
CA ARG A 444 -18.59 21.55 -20.74
C ARG A 444 -17.63 22.50 -21.47
N LEU A 445 -16.34 22.56 -21.13
CA LEU A 445 -15.34 23.26 -21.97
C LEU A 445 -15.40 22.82 -23.44
N TRP A 446 -15.86 21.59 -23.68
CA TRP A 446 -15.90 20.95 -24.98
C TRP A 446 -17.32 20.74 -25.53
N SER A 447 -18.38 21.22 -24.87
CA SER A 447 -19.76 21.02 -25.35
C SER A 447 -20.62 22.29 -25.33
N HIS A 448 -20.84 22.76 -26.56
CA HIS A 448 -21.92 23.62 -27.06
C HIS A 448 -21.81 25.16 -27.08
N ASP A 449 -22.25 25.63 -28.25
CA ASP A 449 -22.65 26.93 -28.80
C ASP A 449 -21.70 28.12 -28.63
N GLU A 450 -21.09 28.45 -29.79
CA GLU A 450 -20.46 29.71 -30.19
C GLU A 450 -19.17 30.15 -29.48
N GLU A 451 -18.82 29.64 -28.29
CA GLU A 451 -17.64 30.14 -27.54
C GLU A 451 -16.65 29.10 -26.98
N SER A 452 -16.72 27.81 -27.36
CA SER A 452 -15.63 26.86 -27.06
C SER A 452 -14.42 27.15 -27.97
N GLN A 453 -13.47 27.94 -27.49
CA GLN A 453 -12.26 28.34 -28.23
C GLN A 453 -11.00 27.61 -27.74
N PHE A 454 -11.10 26.30 -27.49
CA PHE A 454 -9.90 25.47 -27.56
C PHE A 454 -9.59 25.24 -29.06
N PRO A 455 -8.33 25.38 -29.49
CA PRO A 455 -7.94 25.25 -30.89
C PRO A 455 -8.44 23.94 -31.49
N SER A 456 -9.16 24.07 -32.59
CA SER A 456 -9.89 23.01 -33.29
C SER A 456 -9.13 21.71 -33.57
N PHE A 457 -7.80 21.72 -33.52
CA PHE A 457 -6.97 20.54 -33.76
C PHE A 457 -7.03 19.52 -32.61
N PHE A 458 -7.35 19.97 -31.40
CA PHE A 458 -7.58 19.12 -30.23
C PHE A 458 -9.06 19.08 -29.83
N ALA A 459 -9.98 19.55 -30.67
CA ALA A 459 -11.41 19.42 -30.36
C ALA A 459 -11.83 17.95 -30.40
N PHE A 460 -12.46 17.48 -29.34
CA PHE A 460 -13.12 16.18 -29.35
C PHE A 460 -14.35 16.24 -30.24
N GLN A 461 -14.50 15.29 -31.16
CA GLN A 461 -15.67 15.23 -32.04
C GLN A 461 -16.93 14.92 -31.24
N LYS A 462 -18.05 15.54 -31.66
CA LYS A 462 -19.34 15.34 -31.03
C LYS A 462 -19.75 13.86 -30.97
N CYS A 463 -20.03 13.37 -29.78
CA CYS A 463 -20.57 12.04 -29.55
C CYS A 463 -21.29 11.95 -28.19
N THR A 464 -21.97 10.84 -27.94
CA THR A 464 -22.70 10.63 -26.68
C THR A 464 -21.94 9.67 -25.76
N VAL A 465 -21.79 10.07 -24.50
CA VAL A 465 -21.12 9.32 -23.42
C VAL A 465 -22.06 9.15 -22.21
N SER A 466 -21.71 8.26 -21.30
CA SER A 466 -22.43 8.12 -20.02
C SER A 466 -22.09 9.25 -19.04
N ALA A 467 -23.06 9.71 -18.25
CA ALA A 467 -22.84 10.73 -17.23
C ALA A 467 -21.81 10.31 -16.18
N SER A 468 -21.77 9.02 -15.81
CA SER A 468 -20.78 8.48 -14.87
C SER A 468 -19.35 8.58 -15.41
N THR A 469 -19.16 8.51 -16.73
CA THR A 469 -17.85 8.71 -17.37
C THR A 469 -17.37 10.16 -17.24
N ILE A 470 -18.27 11.14 -17.29
CA ILE A 470 -17.91 12.54 -17.05
C ILE A 470 -17.42 12.72 -15.61
N SER A 471 -18.19 12.21 -14.63
CA SER A 471 -17.78 12.22 -13.23
C SER A 471 -16.45 11.51 -12.99
N PHE A 472 -16.20 10.41 -13.70
CA PHE A 472 -14.94 9.67 -13.63
C PHE A 472 -13.77 10.49 -14.19
N VAL A 473 -13.96 11.16 -15.33
CA VAL A 473 -12.96 12.04 -15.93
C VAL A 473 -12.66 13.23 -15.02
N ASN A 474 -13.66 13.83 -14.38
CA ASN A 474 -13.46 14.92 -13.43
C ASN A 474 -12.64 14.45 -12.21
N LEU A 475 -12.95 13.28 -11.65
CA LEU A 475 -12.15 12.68 -10.56
C LEU A 475 -10.70 12.43 -10.98
N LEU A 476 -10.48 11.92 -12.20
CA LEU A 476 -9.15 11.72 -12.76
C LEU A 476 -8.41 13.05 -12.91
N ARG A 477 -9.08 14.07 -13.44
CA ARG A 477 -8.55 15.43 -13.63
C ARG A 477 -8.10 16.04 -12.32
N ASP A 478 -8.93 15.99 -11.29
CA ASP A 478 -8.64 16.58 -9.98
C ASP A 478 -7.44 15.90 -9.32
N ASN A 479 -7.33 14.58 -9.44
CA ASN A 479 -6.18 13.83 -8.94
C ASN A 479 -4.88 14.17 -9.71
N VAL A 480 -4.97 14.34 -11.03
CA VAL A 480 -3.84 14.74 -11.88
C VAL A 480 -3.37 16.16 -11.55
N LYS A 481 -4.31 17.11 -11.39
CA LYS A 481 -4.00 18.47 -10.94
C LYS A 481 -3.34 18.48 -9.55
N ALA A 482 -3.85 17.68 -8.62
CA ALA A 482 -3.24 17.52 -7.30
C ALA A 482 -1.81 16.94 -7.39
N ALA A 483 -1.56 15.98 -8.29
CA ALA A 483 -0.22 15.46 -8.51
C ALA A 483 0.73 16.53 -9.07
N PHE A 484 0.24 17.40 -9.96
CA PHE A 484 1.03 18.48 -10.56
C PHE A 484 1.35 19.63 -9.61
N ALA A 485 0.48 19.89 -8.63
CA ALA A 485 0.68 20.91 -7.61
C ALA A 485 1.53 20.41 -6.41
N CYS A 486 1.75 19.10 -6.30
CA CYS A 486 2.46 18.49 -5.18
C CYS A 486 3.99 18.68 -5.29
N GLU A 487 4.59 19.32 -4.29
CA GLU A 487 6.04 19.53 -4.22
C GLU A 487 6.80 18.28 -3.75
N ASP A 488 6.21 17.49 -2.82
CA ASP A 488 6.83 16.25 -2.35
C ASP A 488 6.86 15.16 -3.43
N GLU A 489 8.04 14.58 -3.65
CA GLU A 489 8.27 13.61 -4.73
C GLU A 489 7.53 12.28 -4.48
N GLY A 490 7.49 11.81 -3.23
CA GLY A 490 6.85 10.55 -2.86
C GLY A 490 5.32 10.61 -2.99
N ALA A 491 4.73 11.70 -2.51
CA ALA A 491 3.32 12.03 -2.62
C ALA A 491 2.90 12.20 -4.09
N ARG A 492 3.66 12.97 -4.86
CA ARG A 492 3.44 13.16 -6.30
C ARG A 492 3.43 11.83 -7.05
N ALA A 493 4.40 10.94 -6.78
CA ALA A 493 4.47 9.62 -7.39
C ALA A 493 3.23 8.75 -7.03
N LYS A 494 2.75 8.81 -5.78
CA LYS A 494 1.54 8.08 -5.36
C LYS A 494 0.27 8.59 -6.03
N LEU A 495 0.09 9.91 -6.14
CA LEU A 495 -1.06 10.51 -6.83
C LEU A 495 -1.04 10.17 -8.33
N ALA A 496 0.15 10.22 -8.95
CA ALA A 496 0.36 9.80 -10.34
C ALA A 496 -0.01 8.33 -10.57
N LEU A 497 0.50 7.42 -9.72
CA LEU A 497 0.15 6.00 -9.77
C LEU A 497 -1.33 5.75 -9.51
N THR A 498 -1.96 6.56 -8.66
CA THR A 498 -3.40 6.47 -8.40
C THR A 498 -4.22 6.82 -9.64
N ALA A 499 -3.79 7.84 -10.40
CA ALA A 499 -4.41 8.21 -11.67
C ALA A 499 -4.36 7.04 -12.68
N GLU A 500 -3.20 6.38 -12.80
CA GLU A 500 -3.06 5.18 -13.66
C GLU A 500 -3.95 4.05 -13.17
N ASN A 501 -3.93 3.77 -11.86
CA ASN A 501 -4.67 2.66 -11.27
C ASN A 501 -6.18 2.78 -11.49
N ILE A 502 -6.78 3.98 -11.37
CA ILE A 502 -8.23 4.13 -11.61
C ILE A 502 -8.60 3.95 -13.09
N VAL A 503 -7.75 4.36 -14.02
CA VAL A 503 -7.95 4.13 -15.46
C VAL A 503 -7.80 2.65 -15.78
N ARG A 504 -6.77 2.00 -15.22
CA ARG A 504 -6.57 0.55 -15.33
C ARG A 504 -7.76 -0.23 -14.76
N LEU A 505 -8.31 0.22 -13.64
CA LEU A 505 -9.52 -0.35 -13.05
C LEU A 505 -10.70 -0.24 -14.02
N TYR A 506 -10.90 0.94 -14.62
CA TYR A 506 -11.95 1.16 -15.63
C TYR A 506 -11.83 0.19 -16.81
N VAL A 507 -10.62 0.07 -17.40
CA VAL A 507 -10.32 -0.84 -18.52
C VAL A 507 -10.67 -2.30 -18.19
N ILE A 508 -10.37 -2.75 -16.97
CA ILE A 508 -10.56 -4.14 -16.58
C ILE A 508 -12.02 -4.42 -16.17
N GLN A 509 -12.62 -3.55 -15.38
CA GLN A 509 -13.90 -3.82 -14.72
C GLN A 509 -15.10 -3.47 -15.59
N SER A 510 -15.10 -2.32 -16.27
CA SER A 510 -16.24 -1.85 -17.06
C SER A 510 -16.74 -2.90 -18.08
N PRO A 511 -15.89 -3.48 -18.96
CA PRO A 511 -16.34 -4.49 -19.93
C PRO A 511 -16.79 -5.80 -19.29
N ARG A 512 -16.34 -6.12 -18.07
CA ARG A 512 -16.76 -7.33 -17.34
C ARG A 512 -18.10 -7.12 -16.67
N LYS A 513 -18.27 -5.97 -16.02
CA LYS A 513 -19.48 -5.62 -15.28
C LYS A 513 -20.68 -5.47 -16.21
N HIS A 514 -20.46 -4.87 -17.37
CA HIS A 514 -21.51 -4.51 -18.34
C HIS A 514 -21.53 -5.45 -19.56
N ALA A 515 -20.89 -6.63 -19.47
CA ALA A 515 -20.72 -7.56 -20.59
C ALA A 515 -22.04 -7.98 -21.25
N GLU A 516 -23.07 -8.27 -20.44
CA GLU A 516 -24.40 -8.64 -20.94
C GLU A 516 -25.08 -7.47 -21.66
N LEU A 517 -24.95 -6.25 -21.11
CA LEU A 517 -25.52 -5.04 -21.70
C LEU A 517 -24.89 -4.74 -23.06
N PHE A 518 -23.56 -4.79 -23.15
CA PHE A 518 -22.83 -4.48 -24.39
C PHE A 518 -23.03 -5.54 -25.48
N SER A 519 -23.21 -6.80 -25.09
CA SER A 519 -23.45 -7.90 -26.04
C SER A 519 -24.90 -7.97 -26.54
N SER A 520 -25.86 -7.45 -25.77
CA SER A 520 -27.29 -7.47 -26.11
C SER A 520 -27.79 -6.22 -26.81
N ILE A 521 -27.22 -5.04 -26.51
CA ILE A 521 -27.70 -3.75 -27.03
C ILE A 521 -26.57 -3.03 -27.78
N PRO A 522 -26.60 -2.97 -29.12
CA PRO A 522 -25.54 -2.32 -29.91
C PRO A 522 -25.31 -0.84 -29.58
N ASN A 523 -26.36 -0.12 -29.19
CA ASN A 523 -26.22 1.27 -28.74
C ASN A 523 -25.31 1.36 -27.50
N MET A 524 -25.42 0.44 -26.54
CA MET A 524 -24.62 0.49 -25.32
C MET A 524 -23.14 0.16 -25.56
N SER A 525 -22.82 -0.72 -26.52
CA SER A 525 -21.42 -0.91 -26.91
C SER A 525 -20.84 0.31 -27.64
N ALA A 526 -21.67 1.06 -28.37
CA ALA A 526 -21.29 2.35 -28.95
C ALA A 526 -21.04 3.43 -27.90
N ILE A 527 -21.89 3.53 -26.87
CA ILE A 527 -21.64 4.44 -25.74
C ILE A 527 -20.34 4.07 -25.01
N PHE A 528 -20.09 2.77 -24.77
CA PHE A 528 -18.83 2.34 -24.16
C PHE A 528 -17.61 2.68 -25.04
N TYR A 529 -17.72 2.51 -26.36
CA TYR A 529 -16.70 2.93 -27.31
C TYR A 529 -16.40 4.42 -27.16
N ASN A 530 -17.44 5.26 -27.16
CA ASN A 530 -17.30 6.70 -26.96
C ASN A 530 -16.71 7.05 -25.59
N ASN A 531 -17.14 6.40 -24.50
CA ASN A 531 -16.61 6.62 -23.16
C ASN A 531 -15.09 6.41 -23.13
N CYS A 532 -14.60 5.30 -23.69
CA CYS A 532 -13.17 4.99 -23.75
C CYS A 532 -12.39 6.02 -24.59
N HIS A 533 -12.96 6.46 -25.72
CA HIS A 533 -12.35 7.47 -26.58
C HIS A 533 -12.37 8.87 -25.94
N TYR A 534 -13.40 9.20 -25.17
CA TYR A 534 -13.51 10.44 -24.41
C TYR A 534 -12.50 10.48 -23.26
N ILE A 535 -12.41 9.42 -22.45
CA ILE A 535 -11.38 9.30 -21.41
C ILE A 535 -9.98 9.40 -22.04
N SER A 536 -9.76 8.71 -23.16
CA SER A 536 -8.48 8.76 -23.90
C SER A 536 -8.15 10.17 -24.35
N HIS A 537 -9.13 10.91 -24.87
CA HIS A 537 -8.97 12.29 -25.29
C HIS A 537 -8.57 13.17 -24.10
N CYS A 538 -9.31 13.09 -23.00
CA CYS A 538 -9.03 13.85 -21.80
C CYS A 538 -7.62 13.58 -21.26
N ILE A 539 -7.18 12.32 -21.22
CA ILE A 539 -5.82 11.96 -20.81
C ILE A 539 -4.76 12.65 -21.68
N MET A 540 -4.96 12.67 -23.01
CA MET A 540 -4.01 13.30 -23.94
C MET A 540 -3.99 14.83 -23.86
N THR A 541 -5.06 15.45 -23.36
CA THR A 541 -5.16 16.91 -23.26
C THR A 541 -4.91 17.46 -21.86
N MET A 542 -4.99 16.63 -20.82
CA MET A 542 -4.87 17.02 -19.41
C MET A 542 -3.55 17.71 -19.04
N SER A 543 -2.44 17.36 -19.70
CA SER A 543 -1.15 18.00 -19.40
C SER A 543 -1.08 19.45 -19.86
N PHE A 544 -1.90 19.86 -20.83
CA PHE A 544 -2.02 21.27 -21.24
C PHE A 544 -2.79 22.13 -20.22
N GLU A 545 -3.50 21.51 -19.28
CA GLU A 545 -4.22 22.21 -18.20
C GLU A 545 -3.31 22.50 -16.99
N ALA A 546 -2.11 21.93 -16.94
CA ALA A 546 -1.19 22.05 -15.82
C ALA A 546 -0.30 23.30 -15.93
N CYS A 547 -0.06 23.97 -14.80
CA CYS A 547 0.75 25.19 -14.72
C CYS A 547 2.04 24.94 -13.91
N GLY A 548 3.23 24.95 -14.54
CA GLY A 548 4.54 24.82 -13.87
C GLY A 548 5.61 24.02 -14.64
N GLU A 549 6.91 24.31 -14.40
CA GLU A 549 8.04 23.65 -15.10
C GLU A 549 8.26 22.18 -14.70
N ASN A 550 7.83 21.78 -13.50
CA ASN A 550 8.07 20.43 -12.94
C ASN A 550 7.19 19.30 -13.53
N GLN A 551 6.45 19.56 -14.61
CA GLN A 551 5.19 18.83 -14.91
C GLN A 551 5.23 17.79 -16.04
N LYS A 552 6.35 17.56 -16.74
CA LYS A 552 6.33 16.71 -17.96
C LYS A 552 6.98 15.33 -17.85
N THR A 553 7.76 15.05 -16.80
CA THR A 553 8.68 13.90 -16.84
C THR A 553 8.12 12.57 -16.34
N LEU A 554 7.08 12.54 -15.49
CA LEU A 554 6.57 11.29 -14.87
C LEU A 554 5.14 10.90 -15.28
N LEU A 555 4.24 11.87 -15.47
CA LEU A 555 2.81 11.58 -15.59
C LEU A 555 2.37 11.24 -17.04
N GLU A 556 2.93 11.95 -18.03
CA GLU A 556 2.57 11.73 -19.44
C GLU A 556 2.91 10.31 -19.93
N PRO A 557 4.12 9.77 -19.70
CA PRO A 557 4.42 8.40 -20.13
C PRO A 557 3.54 7.34 -19.46
N LEU A 558 3.17 7.57 -18.19
CA LEU A 558 2.39 6.63 -17.38
C LEU A 558 0.94 6.50 -17.89
N LEU A 559 0.32 7.61 -18.29
CA LEU A 559 -1.08 7.62 -18.73
C LEU A 559 -1.24 7.34 -20.23
N VAL A 560 -0.23 7.61 -21.07
CA VAL A 560 -0.29 7.35 -22.53
C VAL A 560 -0.49 5.87 -22.85
N ASP A 561 0.13 4.97 -22.10
CA ASP A 561 -0.07 3.51 -22.26
C ASP A 561 -1.52 3.09 -21.96
N SER A 562 -2.19 3.81 -21.04
CA SER A 562 -3.61 3.60 -20.76
C SER A 562 -4.53 4.01 -21.90
N VAL A 563 -4.14 4.99 -22.74
CA VAL A 563 -4.89 5.37 -23.95
C VAL A 563 -4.97 4.22 -24.94
N ILE A 564 -3.86 3.51 -25.16
CA ILE A 564 -3.83 2.35 -26.06
C ILE A 564 -4.76 1.26 -25.54
N ARG A 565 -4.70 0.97 -24.23
CA ARG A 565 -5.58 -0.02 -23.58
C ARG A 565 -7.06 0.33 -23.70
N LEU A 566 -7.44 1.58 -23.46
CA LEU A 566 -8.81 2.06 -23.59
C LEU A 566 -9.36 1.90 -25.01
N ARG A 567 -8.55 2.26 -26.02
CA ARG A 567 -8.95 2.12 -27.43
C ARG A 567 -9.08 0.65 -27.85
N ASN A 568 -8.18 -0.21 -27.40
CA ASN A 568 -8.24 -1.64 -27.69
C ASN A 568 -9.49 -2.29 -27.08
N VAL A 569 -9.78 -2.04 -25.80
CA VAL A 569 -10.95 -2.63 -25.15
C VAL A 569 -12.27 -2.11 -25.74
N ALA A 570 -12.30 -0.84 -26.17
CA ALA A 570 -13.42 -0.25 -26.90
C ALA A 570 -13.65 -0.95 -28.25
N ALA A 571 -12.59 -1.10 -29.05
CA ALA A 571 -12.64 -1.76 -30.34
C ALA A 571 -13.07 -3.23 -30.20
N ASP A 572 -12.48 -3.97 -29.27
CA ASP A 572 -12.84 -5.36 -29.00
C ASP A 572 -14.31 -5.52 -28.61
N CYS A 573 -14.82 -4.60 -27.79
CA CYS A 573 -16.21 -4.64 -27.36
C CYS A 573 -17.17 -4.37 -28.52
N MET A 574 -16.90 -3.33 -29.32
CA MET A 574 -17.68 -3.02 -30.51
C MET A 574 -17.64 -4.17 -31.52
N GLU A 575 -16.46 -4.73 -31.78
CA GLU A 575 -16.27 -5.81 -32.76
C GLU A 575 -17.00 -7.10 -32.37
N LYS A 576 -17.13 -7.41 -31.07
CA LYS A 576 -17.98 -8.51 -30.58
C LYS A 576 -19.44 -8.29 -30.93
N THR A 577 -19.95 -7.07 -30.73
CA THR A 577 -21.33 -6.71 -31.14
C THR A 577 -21.49 -6.86 -32.66
N LEU A 578 -20.57 -6.33 -33.46
CA LEU A 578 -20.66 -6.40 -34.92
C LEU A 578 -20.54 -7.84 -35.44
N THR A 579 -19.70 -8.66 -34.82
CA THR A 579 -19.58 -10.09 -35.14
C THR A 579 -20.90 -10.82 -34.90
N ARG A 580 -21.61 -10.50 -33.82
CA ARG A 580 -22.95 -11.04 -33.56
C ARG A 580 -23.93 -10.61 -34.65
N CYS A 581 -23.97 -9.32 -35.00
CA CYS A 581 -24.85 -8.82 -36.07
C CYS A 581 -24.58 -9.54 -37.40
N ARG A 582 -23.30 -9.72 -37.76
CA ARG A 582 -22.91 -10.50 -38.96
C ARG A 582 -23.36 -11.96 -38.88
N ARG A 583 -23.29 -12.60 -37.70
CA ARG A 583 -23.79 -13.96 -37.51
C ARG A 583 -25.30 -14.07 -37.70
N GLU A 584 -26.06 -13.11 -37.20
CA GLU A 584 -27.51 -13.04 -37.41
C GLU A 584 -27.84 -12.84 -38.90
N MET A 585 -27.09 -12.00 -39.61
CA MET A 585 -27.20 -11.85 -41.07
C MET A 585 -26.86 -13.13 -41.83
N SER A 586 -25.80 -13.84 -41.43
CA SER A 586 -25.44 -15.14 -42.01
C SER A 586 -26.54 -16.18 -41.89
N ALA A 587 -27.27 -16.20 -40.77
CA ALA A 587 -28.36 -17.14 -40.58
C ALA A 587 -29.49 -16.94 -41.61
N TYR A 588 -29.75 -15.71 -42.07
CA TYR A 588 -30.71 -15.45 -43.15
C TYR A 588 -30.21 -15.91 -44.54
N LEU A 589 -28.89 -16.04 -44.71
CA LEU A 589 -28.25 -16.39 -45.98
C LEU A 589 -27.70 -17.82 -46.02
N GLU A 590 -27.93 -18.60 -44.96
CA GLU A 590 -27.40 -19.97 -44.80
C GLU A 590 -28.03 -20.95 -45.80
N ASP A 591 -29.32 -20.78 -46.10
CA ASP A 591 -30.03 -21.58 -47.08
C ASP A 591 -29.65 -21.14 -48.50
N HIS A 592 -28.75 -21.88 -49.14
CA HIS A 592 -28.32 -21.63 -50.52
C HIS A 592 -29.45 -21.79 -51.55
N SER A 593 -30.55 -22.49 -51.21
CA SER A 593 -31.68 -22.63 -52.12
C SER A 593 -32.47 -21.33 -52.31
N ILE A 594 -32.21 -20.28 -51.52
CA ILE A 594 -32.87 -18.97 -51.70
C ILE A 594 -32.55 -18.34 -53.05
N PHE A 595 -31.43 -18.72 -53.68
CA PHE A 595 -30.98 -18.23 -54.99
C PHE A 595 -31.48 -19.09 -56.16
N GLU A 596 -32.19 -20.18 -55.88
CA GLU A 596 -32.71 -21.11 -56.87
C GLU A 596 -34.24 -21.00 -56.96
N HIS A 597 -34.77 -21.33 -58.14
CA HIS A 597 -36.20 -21.45 -58.43
C HIS A 597 -36.93 -20.11 -58.31
N LEU A 598 -36.27 -19.05 -58.75
CA LEU A 598 -36.81 -17.70 -58.72
C LEU A 598 -37.94 -17.55 -59.76
N PRO A 599 -38.95 -16.69 -59.51
CA PRO A 599 -40.11 -16.59 -60.39
C PRO A 599 -39.76 -16.03 -61.77
N VAL A 600 -40.33 -16.62 -62.83
CA VAL A 600 -39.99 -16.37 -64.26
C VAL A 600 -40.29 -14.94 -64.75
N SER A 601 -40.94 -14.12 -63.94
CA SER A 601 -41.35 -12.75 -64.30
C SER A 601 -41.22 -11.76 -63.14
N TYR A 602 -40.38 -12.07 -62.15
CA TYR A 602 -40.13 -11.14 -61.07
C TYR A 602 -39.26 -9.97 -61.56
N LYS A 603 -39.76 -8.74 -61.40
CA LYS A 603 -39.00 -7.51 -61.60
C LYS A 603 -39.02 -6.69 -60.33
N THR A 604 -37.87 -6.14 -59.96
CA THR A 604 -37.79 -5.21 -58.85
C THR A 604 -38.52 -3.91 -59.18
N THR A 605 -39.15 -3.33 -58.16
CA THR A 605 -39.85 -2.05 -58.21
C THR A 605 -39.15 -1.06 -57.30
N LYS A 606 -39.56 0.22 -57.35
CA LYS A 606 -39.12 1.21 -56.36
C LYS A 606 -39.52 0.84 -54.93
N SER A 607 -40.56 0.05 -54.73
CA SER A 607 -40.97 -0.45 -53.41
C SER A 607 -40.21 -1.69 -52.94
N THR A 608 -39.41 -2.34 -53.81
CA THR A 608 -38.58 -3.48 -53.39
C THR A 608 -37.55 -3.00 -52.37
N PHE A 609 -37.56 -3.62 -51.18
CA PHE A 609 -36.80 -3.25 -49.97
C PHE A 609 -37.17 -1.89 -49.35
N ALA A 610 -38.36 -1.35 -49.63
CA ALA A 610 -38.86 -0.14 -48.97
C ALA A 610 -38.84 -0.29 -47.43
N THR A 611 -38.75 0.84 -46.71
CA THR A 611 -38.87 0.82 -45.25
C THR A 611 -40.32 0.52 -44.84
N PRO A 612 -40.56 0.00 -43.62
CA PRO A 612 -41.92 -0.21 -43.12
C PRO A 612 -42.80 1.04 -43.20
N ASP A 613 -42.23 2.22 -42.97
CA ASP A 613 -42.93 3.51 -43.06
C ASP A 613 -43.32 3.85 -44.51
N GLU A 614 -42.41 3.65 -45.47
CA GLU A 614 -42.69 3.81 -46.91
C GLU A 614 -43.71 2.80 -47.43
N MET A 615 -43.77 1.60 -46.83
CA MET A 615 -44.73 0.56 -47.20
C MET A 615 -46.16 0.88 -46.72
N ILE A 616 -46.31 1.55 -45.58
CA ILE A 616 -47.62 1.98 -45.05
C ILE A 616 -48.23 3.08 -45.93
N GLU A 617 -47.42 4.04 -46.38
CA GLU A 617 -47.87 5.11 -47.28
C GLU A 617 -48.26 4.60 -48.68
N MET A 618 -47.69 3.48 -49.12
CA MET A 618 -47.97 2.87 -50.44
C MET A 618 -49.01 1.72 -50.39
N ALA A 619 -49.58 1.42 -49.21
CA ALA A 619 -50.45 0.27 -48.98
C ALA A 619 -51.80 0.33 -49.73
N ASP A 620 -52.27 1.53 -50.11
CA ASP A 620 -53.56 1.71 -50.79
C ASP A 620 -53.60 1.22 -52.26
N VAL A 621 -52.49 0.71 -52.83
CA VAL A 621 -52.39 0.45 -54.28
C VAL A 621 -51.90 -0.96 -54.68
N LEU A 622 -51.48 -1.86 -53.77
CA LEU A 622 -50.75 -3.07 -54.17
C LEU A 622 -51.45 -4.42 -53.89
N VAL A 623 -51.57 -5.22 -54.96
CA VAL A 623 -51.95 -6.65 -54.91
C VAL A 623 -50.83 -7.45 -54.23
N LEU A 624 -51.20 -8.31 -53.27
CA LEU A 624 -50.32 -9.29 -52.62
C LEU A 624 -49.76 -10.29 -53.66
N LYS A 625 -48.56 -10.04 -54.17
CA LYS A 625 -47.73 -11.07 -54.82
C LYS A 625 -46.83 -11.70 -53.77
N GLU A 626 -46.74 -13.03 -53.75
CA GLU A 626 -45.78 -13.72 -52.89
C GLU A 626 -44.35 -13.34 -53.31
N GLU A 627 -43.62 -12.69 -52.39
CA GLU A 627 -42.23 -12.32 -52.63
C GLU A 627 -41.29 -13.54 -52.61
N PRO A 628 -40.30 -13.61 -53.52
CA PRO A 628 -39.25 -14.61 -53.49
C PRO A 628 -38.55 -14.72 -52.14
N LYS A 629 -38.13 -15.93 -51.76
CA LYS A 629 -37.37 -16.18 -50.52
C LYS A 629 -36.11 -15.30 -50.43
N LEU A 630 -35.37 -15.15 -51.53
CA LEU A 630 -34.22 -14.24 -51.64
C LEU A 630 -34.52 -12.84 -51.10
N ILE A 631 -35.66 -12.28 -51.49
CA ILE A 631 -36.05 -10.91 -51.14
C ILE A 631 -36.41 -10.82 -49.66
N LYS A 632 -37.12 -11.81 -49.13
CA LYS A 632 -37.42 -11.87 -47.70
C LYS A 632 -36.15 -11.94 -46.85
N CYS A 633 -35.18 -12.77 -47.24
CA CYS A 633 -33.89 -12.88 -46.54
C CYS A 633 -33.06 -11.58 -46.64
N LEU A 634 -32.96 -10.99 -47.83
CA LEU A 634 -32.25 -9.72 -48.02
C LEU A 634 -32.95 -8.56 -47.31
N ALA A 635 -34.29 -8.52 -47.31
CA ALA A 635 -35.07 -7.54 -46.57
C ALA A 635 -34.85 -7.67 -45.07
N ALA A 636 -34.76 -8.90 -44.53
CA ALA A 636 -34.40 -9.13 -43.13
C ALA A 636 -32.99 -8.61 -42.82
N CYS A 637 -31.99 -8.90 -43.65
CA CYS A 637 -30.63 -8.35 -43.50
C CYS A 637 -30.61 -6.81 -43.53
N LEU A 638 -31.31 -6.19 -44.49
CA LEU A 638 -31.40 -4.74 -44.61
C LEU A 638 -32.15 -4.10 -43.43
N LEU A 639 -33.21 -4.75 -42.94
CA LEU A 639 -33.93 -4.30 -41.75
C LEU A 639 -33.00 -4.28 -40.53
N HIS A 640 -32.22 -5.35 -40.32
CA HIS A 640 -31.22 -5.40 -39.27
C HIS A 640 -30.19 -4.27 -39.37
N ILE A 641 -29.62 -4.05 -40.56
CA ILE A 641 -28.66 -2.96 -40.79
C ILE A 641 -29.31 -1.60 -40.50
N ARG A 642 -30.56 -1.37 -40.94
CA ARG A 642 -31.29 -0.12 -40.70
C ARG A 642 -31.57 0.14 -39.23
N LEU A 643 -31.98 -0.88 -38.48
CA LEU A 643 -32.22 -0.77 -37.05
C LEU A 643 -30.94 -0.39 -36.29
N ILE A 644 -29.81 -1.00 -36.66
CA ILE A 644 -28.51 -0.65 -36.09
C ILE A 644 -28.11 0.77 -36.50
N ALA A 645 -28.23 1.12 -37.78
CA ALA A 645 -27.94 2.45 -38.31
C ALA A 645 -28.75 3.54 -37.59
N GLN A 646 -30.06 3.35 -37.43
CA GLN A 646 -30.93 4.30 -36.74
C GLN A 646 -30.49 4.53 -35.29
N ASN A 647 -30.20 3.46 -34.56
CA ASN A 647 -29.82 3.54 -33.14
C ASN A 647 -28.40 4.11 -32.92
N LEU A 648 -27.51 4.00 -33.91
CA LEU A 648 -26.12 4.43 -33.80
C LEU A 648 -25.83 5.80 -34.41
N ARG A 649 -26.78 6.38 -35.13
CA ARG A 649 -26.59 7.63 -35.88
C ARG A 649 -26.35 8.85 -35.00
N GLU A 650 -27.11 8.96 -33.91
CA GLU A 650 -26.97 10.07 -32.95
C GLU A 650 -25.76 9.93 -32.02
N PRO A 651 -25.45 8.75 -31.43
CA PRO A 651 -24.36 8.65 -30.47
C PRO A 651 -22.96 8.67 -31.08
N LEU A 652 -22.76 8.23 -32.33
CA LEU A 652 -21.44 8.09 -32.94
C LEU A 652 -21.03 9.29 -33.79
N THR A 653 -19.72 9.51 -33.94
CA THR A 653 -19.18 10.45 -34.93
C THR A 653 -19.39 9.94 -36.35
N GLU A 654 -19.43 10.83 -37.36
CA GLU A 654 -19.65 10.46 -38.76
C GLU A 654 -18.73 9.32 -39.22
N VAL A 655 -17.43 9.45 -38.94
CA VAL A 655 -16.42 8.49 -39.38
C VAL A 655 -16.63 7.12 -38.73
N VAL A 656 -16.93 7.08 -37.44
CA VAL A 656 -17.13 5.82 -36.71
C VAL A 656 -18.43 5.17 -37.14
N TYR A 657 -19.52 5.94 -37.25
CA TYR A 657 -20.81 5.50 -37.77
C TYR A 657 -20.66 4.86 -39.16
N CYS A 658 -20.04 5.56 -40.11
CA CYS A 658 -19.90 5.07 -41.48
C CYS A 658 -19.00 3.82 -41.54
N LYS A 659 -17.96 3.72 -40.71
CA LYS A 659 -17.14 2.49 -40.60
C LYS A 659 -17.95 1.31 -40.08
N VAL A 660 -18.76 1.52 -39.03
CA VAL A 660 -19.57 0.46 -38.41
C VAL A 660 -20.62 -0.06 -39.39
N ILE A 661 -21.43 0.83 -39.97
CA ILE A 661 -22.47 0.45 -40.92
C ILE A 661 -21.87 -0.08 -42.22
N GLY A 662 -20.77 0.53 -42.67
CA GLY A 662 -20.03 0.08 -43.83
C GLY A 662 -19.48 -1.33 -43.67
N SER A 663 -18.95 -1.69 -42.49
CA SER A 663 -18.50 -3.06 -42.21
C SER A 663 -19.62 -4.10 -42.36
N LEU A 664 -20.84 -3.79 -41.89
CA LEU A 664 -22.00 -4.68 -42.01
C LEU A 664 -22.45 -4.83 -43.47
N ILE A 665 -22.45 -3.73 -44.23
CA ILE A 665 -22.78 -3.75 -45.66
C ILE A 665 -21.72 -4.51 -46.45
N SER A 666 -20.43 -4.22 -46.25
CA SER A 666 -19.35 -4.97 -46.88
C SER A 666 -19.47 -6.48 -46.62
N PHE A 667 -19.82 -6.88 -45.39
CA PHE A 667 -20.08 -8.28 -45.07
C PHE A 667 -21.25 -8.88 -45.85
N LEU A 668 -22.38 -8.15 -45.98
CA LEU A 668 -23.52 -8.59 -46.77
C LEU A 668 -23.12 -8.79 -48.23
N LEU A 669 -22.53 -7.77 -48.85
CA LEU A 669 -22.17 -7.78 -50.26
C LEU A 669 -21.13 -8.86 -50.57
N ASP A 670 -20.10 -9.01 -49.73
CA ASP A 670 -19.11 -10.07 -49.88
C ASP A 670 -19.72 -11.47 -49.72
N SER A 671 -20.68 -11.65 -48.82
CA SER A 671 -21.38 -12.93 -48.66
C SER A 671 -22.19 -13.30 -49.90
N LEU A 672 -22.83 -12.32 -50.55
CA LEU A 672 -23.55 -12.52 -51.81
C LEU A 672 -22.60 -12.83 -52.97
N VAL A 673 -21.50 -12.07 -53.10
CA VAL A 673 -20.47 -12.32 -54.11
C VAL A 673 -19.91 -13.73 -53.96
N ARG A 674 -19.53 -14.13 -52.74
CA ARG A 674 -19.01 -15.48 -52.47
C ARG A 674 -20.00 -16.56 -52.88
N HIS A 675 -21.28 -16.40 -52.53
CA HIS A 675 -22.29 -17.37 -52.93
C HIS A 675 -22.34 -17.53 -54.46
N VAL A 676 -22.51 -16.42 -55.19
CA VAL A 676 -22.63 -16.42 -56.66
C VAL A 676 -21.39 -17.02 -57.34
N VAL A 677 -20.19 -16.67 -56.88
CA VAL A 677 -18.94 -17.17 -57.45
C VAL A 677 -18.75 -18.67 -57.22
N THR A 678 -19.28 -19.22 -56.12
CA THR A 678 -19.18 -20.65 -55.81
C THR A 678 -20.25 -21.51 -56.48
N THR A 679 -21.31 -20.91 -57.01
CA THR A 679 -22.38 -21.62 -57.70
C THR A 679 -21.88 -22.20 -59.03
N SER A 680 -22.08 -23.50 -59.23
CA SER A 680 -21.55 -24.22 -60.39
C SER A 680 -22.37 -24.08 -61.66
N ASP A 681 -23.68 -23.82 -61.54
CA ASP A 681 -24.62 -23.73 -62.66
C ASP A 681 -25.77 -22.79 -62.32
N PHE A 682 -26.21 -21.99 -63.29
CA PHE A 682 -27.30 -21.05 -63.15
C PHE A 682 -28.39 -21.31 -64.20
N ARG A 683 -29.64 -21.30 -63.77
CA ARG A 683 -30.73 -21.07 -64.72
C ARG A 683 -30.70 -19.62 -65.19
N GLU A 684 -30.87 -19.41 -66.49
CA GLU A 684 -30.93 -18.08 -67.10
C GLU A 684 -31.92 -17.15 -66.38
N ASN A 685 -33.08 -17.68 -65.97
CA ASN A 685 -34.05 -16.90 -65.21
C ASN A 685 -33.55 -16.49 -63.83
N ASP A 686 -32.93 -17.42 -63.09
CA ASP A 686 -32.43 -17.14 -61.74
C ASP A 686 -31.32 -16.07 -61.79
N ALA A 687 -30.41 -16.17 -62.76
CA ALA A 687 -29.35 -15.18 -63.00
C ALA A 687 -29.91 -13.78 -63.29
N ASN A 688 -30.90 -13.67 -64.18
CA ASN A 688 -31.52 -12.40 -64.51
C ASN A 688 -32.26 -11.77 -63.32
N VAL A 689 -33.03 -12.57 -62.57
CA VAL A 689 -33.74 -12.08 -61.37
C VAL A 689 -32.74 -11.65 -60.29
N MET A 690 -31.65 -12.40 -60.08
CA MET A 690 -30.58 -12.02 -59.16
C MET A 690 -29.91 -10.72 -59.56
N ALA A 691 -29.62 -10.51 -60.86
CA ALA A 691 -29.05 -9.26 -61.35
C ALA A 691 -29.96 -8.06 -61.03
N ASP A 692 -31.26 -8.17 -61.28
CA ASP A 692 -32.26 -7.13 -60.97
C ASP A 692 -32.38 -6.87 -59.45
N VAL A 693 -32.36 -7.92 -58.64
CA VAL A 693 -32.43 -7.83 -57.16
C VAL A 693 -31.18 -7.20 -56.58
N PHE A 694 -29.99 -7.63 -56.99
CA PHE A 694 -28.73 -7.09 -56.50
C PHE A 694 -28.47 -5.66 -56.98
N LYS A 695 -28.90 -5.31 -58.19
CA LYS A 695 -28.87 -3.92 -58.65
C LYS A 695 -29.70 -3.02 -57.73
N ARG A 696 -30.92 -3.45 -57.37
CA ARG A 696 -31.76 -2.71 -56.41
C ARG A 696 -31.15 -2.67 -55.02
N LEU A 697 -30.52 -3.76 -54.57
CA LEU A 697 -29.81 -3.82 -53.30
C LEU A 697 -28.69 -2.77 -53.23
N LEU A 698 -27.88 -2.62 -54.29
CA LEU A 698 -26.79 -1.64 -54.37
C LEU A 698 -27.30 -0.20 -54.18
N GLU A 699 -28.41 0.17 -54.82
CA GLU A 699 -29.06 1.47 -54.63
C GLU A 699 -29.48 1.70 -53.16
N VAL A 700 -30.05 0.67 -52.52
CA VAL A 700 -30.54 0.75 -51.15
C VAL A 700 -29.41 0.87 -50.14
N VAL A 701 -28.34 0.07 -50.27
CA VAL A 701 -27.19 0.15 -49.35
C VAL A 701 -26.45 1.48 -49.49
N ALA A 702 -26.38 2.05 -50.69
CA ALA A 702 -25.82 3.38 -50.91
C ALA A 702 -26.61 4.47 -50.15
N ASN A 703 -27.94 4.33 -50.07
CA ASN A 703 -28.79 5.24 -49.30
C ASN A 703 -28.64 5.05 -47.78
N ILE A 704 -28.43 3.83 -47.29
CA ILE A 704 -28.28 3.55 -45.85
C ILE A 704 -27.03 4.25 -45.27
N VAL A 705 -25.92 4.29 -46.02
CA VAL A 705 -24.69 5.00 -45.61
C VAL A 705 -24.67 6.45 -46.11
N THR A 706 -25.84 7.06 -46.29
CA THR A 706 -25.93 8.48 -46.64
C THR A 706 -25.78 9.33 -45.39
N TYR A 707 -24.83 10.25 -45.43
CA TYR A 707 -24.60 11.24 -44.39
C TYR A 707 -24.56 12.62 -45.03
N ARG A 708 -25.31 13.59 -44.46
CA ARG A 708 -25.48 14.94 -45.02
C ARG A 708 -25.78 14.94 -46.53
N GLU A 709 -26.74 14.11 -46.94
CA GLU A 709 -27.21 13.98 -48.33
C GLU A 709 -26.16 13.45 -49.33
N GLN A 710 -25.00 12.96 -48.86
CA GLN A 710 -23.99 12.32 -49.67
C GLN A 710 -23.84 10.84 -49.31
N SER A 711 -23.87 9.96 -50.31
CA SER A 711 -23.59 8.54 -50.09
C SER A 711 -22.10 8.35 -49.79
N LYS A 712 -21.80 7.70 -48.67
CA LYS A 712 -20.42 7.36 -48.25
C LYS A 712 -20.04 5.92 -48.61
N VAL A 713 -20.82 5.25 -49.47
CA VAL A 713 -20.58 3.84 -49.83
C VAL A 713 -19.24 3.64 -50.54
N THR A 714 -18.79 4.62 -51.32
CA THR A 714 -17.48 4.60 -51.99
C THR A 714 -16.32 4.92 -51.05
N ASP A 715 -16.58 5.46 -49.86
CA ASP A 715 -15.54 5.81 -48.90
C ASP A 715 -15.27 4.64 -47.93
N PHE A 716 -16.30 3.85 -47.60
CA PHE A 716 -16.22 2.81 -46.57
C PHE A 716 -16.51 1.38 -47.06
N CYS A 717 -17.12 1.21 -48.24
CA CYS A 717 -17.51 -0.10 -48.81
C CYS A 717 -17.09 -0.28 -50.27
N ALA A 718 -16.16 0.53 -50.78
CA ALA A 718 -15.85 0.60 -52.21
C ALA A 718 -15.60 -0.77 -52.84
N ARG A 719 -14.74 -1.58 -52.22
CA ARG A 719 -14.31 -2.87 -52.76
C ARG A 719 -15.48 -3.82 -52.94
N GLU A 720 -16.25 -4.08 -51.89
CA GLU A 720 -17.35 -5.05 -51.94
C GLU A 720 -18.53 -4.53 -52.78
N TYR A 721 -18.76 -3.21 -52.78
CA TYR A 721 -19.76 -2.56 -53.61
C TYR A 721 -19.47 -2.70 -55.10
N PHE A 722 -18.26 -2.34 -55.54
CA PHE A 722 -17.89 -2.47 -56.95
C PHE A 722 -17.76 -3.94 -57.38
N ARG A 723 -17.29 -4.83 -56.49
CA ARG A 723 -17.30 -6.27 -56.76
C ARG A 723 -18.70 -6.80 -57.05
N LEU A 724 -19.70 -6.50 -56.21
CA LEU A 724 -21.07 -6.94 -56.48
C LEU A 724 -21.65 -6.27 -57.73
N ASN A 725 -21.29 -5.01 -58.02
CA ASN A 725 -21.70 -4.34 -59.24
C ASN A 725 -21.17 -5.04 -60.51
N GLU A 726 -19.93 -5.53 -60.49
CA GLU A 726 -19.39 -6.35 -61.59
C GLU A 726 -20.06 -7.73 -61.67
N ILE A 727 -20.42 -8.35 -60.54
CA ILE A 727 -21.24 -9.57 -60.53
C ILE A 727 -22.62 -9.33 -61.17
N VAL A 728 -23.30 -8.23 -60.84
CA VAL A 728 -24.56 -7.82 -61.45
C VAL A 728 -24.42 -7.69 -62.96
N PHE A 729 -23.31 -7.10 -63.43
CA PHE A 729 -23.04 -7.02 -64.86
C PHE A 729 -22.89 -8.40 -65.50
N VAL A 730 -22.11 -9.30 -64.89
CA VAL A 730 -21.87 -10.65 -65.43
C VAL A 730 -23.16 -11.48 -65.49
N LEU A 731 -24.00 -11.42 -64.45
CA LEU A 731 -25.26 -12.18 -64.38
C LEU A 731 -26.31 -11.73 -65.41
N GLY A 732 -26.32 -10.44 -65.78
CA GLY A 732 -27.36 -9.85 -66.63
C GLY A 732 -26.97 -9.58 -68.08
N ASN A 733 -25.77 -9.94 -68.52
CA ASN A 733 -25.27 -9.63 -69.87
C ASN A 733 -24.78 -10.86 -70.64
N ARG A 734 -24.59 -10.70 -71.95
CA ARG A 734 -24.14 -11.79 -72.82
C ARG A 734 -22.63 -11.95 -72.75
N MET A 735 -22.16 -13.12 -73.17
CA MET A 735 -20.74 -13.49 -73.20
C MET A 735 -19.82 -12.46 -73.90
N GLN A 736 -20.28 -11.83 -74.98
CA GLN A 736 -19.53 -10.81 -75.73
C GLN A 736 -19.35 -9.51 -74.93
N ASP A 737 -20.37 -9.10 -74.19
CA ASP A 737 -20.33 -7.90 -73.35
C ASP A 737 -19.38 -8.10 -72.16
N ILE A 738 -19.35 -9.32 -71.62
CA ILE A 738 -18.41 -9.74 -70.57
C ILE A 738 -16.96 -9.71 -71.10
N GLU A 739 -16.71 -10.25 -72.30
CA GLU A 739 -15.39 -10.20 -72.95
C GLU A 739 -14.92 -8.75 -73.11
N HIS A 740 -15.81 -7.87 -73.60
CA HIS A 740 -15.49 -6.46 -73.81
C HIS A 740 -15.20 -5.73 -72.50
N ARG A 741 -15.97 -5.97 -71.43
CA ARG A 741 -15.77 -5.33 -70.13
C ARG A 741 -14.55 -5.87 -69.38
N TRP A 742 -14.12 -7.11 -69.66
CA TRP A 742 -12.87 -7.68 -69.14
C TRP A 742 -11.63 -7.07 -69.81
N PHE A 743 -11.66 -6.91 -71.14
CA PHE A 743 -10.59 -6.31 -71.95
C PHE A 743 -9.16 -6.78 -71.55
N ASN A 744 -8.89 -8.09 -71.64
CA ASN A 744 -7.60 -8.71 -71.27
C ASN A 744 -7.09 -8.29 -69.87
N ALA A 745 -7.97 -8.32 -68.87
CA ALA A 745 -7.73 -7.89 -67.49
C ALA A 745 -7.36 -6.39 -67.32
N LYS A 746 -7.50 -5.57 -68.36
CA LYS A 746 -7.30 -4.11 -68.32
C LYS A 746 -8.61 -3.32 -68.31
N GLY A 747 -9.75 -4.00 -68.41
CA GLY A 747 -11.07 -3.39 -68.27
C GLY A 747 -11.50 -3.27 -66.80
N PRO A 748 -12.57 -2.50 -66.52
CA PRO A 748 -13.03 -2.21 -65.15
C PRO A 748 -13.41 -3.47 -64.35
N MET A 749 -13.78 -4.57 -65.03
CA MET A 749 -14.06 -5.85 -64.38
C MET A 749 -12.79 -6.49 -63.79
N GLY A 750 -11.64 -6.33 -64.45
CA GLY A 750 -10.36 -6.89 -64.01
C GLY A 750 -9.76 -6.23 -62.78
N GLU A 751 -10.24 -5.03 -62.42
CA GLU A 751 -9.85 -4.33 -61.19
C GLU A 751 -10.53 -4.92 -59.94
N HIS A 752 -11.66 -5.59 -60.12
CA HIS A 752 -12.51 -6.05 -59.03
C HIS A 752 -12.70 -7.57 -58.97
N LEU A 753 -12.65 -8.28 -60.10
CA LEU A 753 -12.79 -9.74 -60.17
C LEU A 753 -11.52 -10.39 -60.72
N SER A 754 -11.17 -11.57 -60.19
CA SER A 754 -10.06 -12.37 -60.69
C SER A 754 -10.46 -13.18 -61.93
N ARG A 755 -9.45 -13.54 -62.75
CA ARG A 755 -9.65 -14.36 -63.95
C ARG A 755 -10.37 -15.68 -63.63
N SER A 756 -10.01 -16.34 -62.54
CA SER A 756 -10.64 -17.59 -62.11
C SER A 756 -12.12 -17.42 -61.77
N GLU A 757 -12.49 -16.31 -61.10
CA GLU A 757 -13.89 -16.01 -60.78
C GLU A 757 -14.69 -15.78 -62.07
N VAL A 758 -14.17 -14.98 -63.01
CA VAL A 758 -14.84 -14.70 -64.29
C VAL A 758 -15.00 -15.97 -65.13
N VAL A 759 -13.96 -16.80 -65.23
CA VAL A 759 -14.04 -18.09 -65.93
C VAL A 759 -15.04 -19.04 -65.26
N GLY A 760 -15.09 -19.07 -63.93
CA GLY A 760 -16.08 -19.86 -63.17
C GLY A 760 -17.51 -19.43 -63.49
N LEU A 761 -17.79 -18.12 -63.44
CA LEU A 761 -19.11 -17.56 -63.74
C LEU A 761 -19.53 -17.82 -65.20
N ILE A 762 -18.62 -17.70 -66.17
CA ILE A 762 -18.92 -18.00 -67.58
C ILE A 762 -19.28 -19.48 -67.76
N LYS A 763 -18.60 -20.38 -67.05
CA LYS A 763 -18.93 -21.81 -67.09
C LYS A 763 -20.29 -22.09 -66.46
N ALA A 764 -20.65 -21.37 -65.40
CA ALA A 764 -21.91 -21.52 -64.69
C ALA A 764 -23.11 -20.89 -65.41
N LEU A 765 -22.92 -19.82 -66.19
CA LEU A 765 -24.00 -19.10 -66.87
C LEU A 765 -24.30 -19.59 -68.28
N PHE A 766 -23.29 -20.09 -69.00
CA PHE A 766 -23.42 -20.43 -70.42
C PHE A 766 -23.14 -21.91 -70.67
N ALA A 767 -24.02 -22.53 -71.46
CA ALA A 767 -23.87 -23.91 -71.91
C ALA A 767 -22.54 -24.13 -72.66
N ASP A 768 -22.07 -25.38 -72.67
CA ASP A 768 -20.84 -25.74 -73.35
C ASP A 768 -20.92 -25.52 -74.85
N SER A 769 -19.99 -24.71 -75.38
CA SER A 769 -19.93 -24.34 -76.78
C SER A 769 -18.50 -23.96 -77.16
N GLN A 770 -18.16 -24.07 -78.45
CA GLN A 770 -16.84 -23.65 -78.94
C GLN A 770 -16.56 -22.18 -78.62
N HIS A 771 -17.57 -21.31 -78.76
CA HIS A 771 -17.45 -19.89 -78.44
C HIS A 771 -17.09 -19.63 -76.96
N ARG A 772 -17.68 -20.40 -76.04
CA ARG A 772 -17.35 -20.34 -74.61
C ARG A 772 -15.90 -20.76 -74.34
N THR A 773 -15.46 -21.85 -74.96
CA THR A 773 -14.09 -22.37 -74.81
C THR A 773 -13.06 -21.40 -75.36
N ASP A 774 -13.33 -20.82 -76.53
CA ASP A 774 -12.46 -19.82 -77.17
C ASP A 774 -12.38 -18.54 -76.34
N LEU A 775 -13.48 -18.11 -75.71
CA LEU A 775 -13.44 -16.98 -74.78
C LEU A 775 -12.60 -17.30 -73.53
N ILE A 776 -12.85 -18.44 -72.87
CA ILE A 776 -12.11 -18.83 -71.66
C ILE A 776 -10.60 -18.92 -71.92
N ALA A 777 -10.19 -19.35 -73.11
CA ALA A 777 -8.78 -19.37 -73.51
C ALA A 777 -8.17 -17.97 -73.69
N ARG A 778 -8.99 -16.96 -74.03
CA ARG A 778 -8.57 -15.57 -74.29
C ARG A 778 -8.60 -14.68 -73.04
N LEU A 779 -9.51 -14.93 -72.10
CA LEU A 779 -9.52 -14.34 -70.75
C LEU A 779 -8.27 -14.78 -69.99
#